data_AF-A0A934NUY4-F1
#
_entry.id   AF-A0A934NUY4-F1
#
_cell.length_a   1.000
_cell.length_b   1.000
_cell.length_c   1.000
_cell.angle_alpha   90.00
_cell.angle_beta   90.00
_cell.angle_gamma   90.00
#
_symmetry.space_group_name_H-M   'P 1'
#
loop_
_entity.id
_entity.type
_entity.pdbx_description
1 polymer ?
#
loop_
_entity_poly.entity_id
_entity_poly.type
_entity_poly.pdbx_seq_one_letter_code
_entity_poly.pdbx_strand_id
1 'polypeptide(L)'
;MSGIDRSVRQLRASVRAVGQLAATVRKDPRILADLVGGVFGTGETPAADLGDYVPPAGVADFVRQTHASVEVPAAADSVAAYLADPNRFGEWLTTHVGWRGDPPTALDPGATFVQQGKFMGMPADIRWTVAGNDGSVVELQGVGPMGLTVGFWLTTRSAGATTTVYFDAGLSGQPIEGPMGASVVRSLGEAMAESLGKLPAAIAAAGPISAPGARRAPVFHHASGRTLPPNTPVIVGVGQVTQRAPAFSKDPAALAVQALRRAGKDSGAGESLLRSADAVYSVASASWQYRDMGALVADALDARRATSVQSSPFGGDGAQVMINSAAQAVMDGQLDVVLLAGAEAGATLAAAAKTGVELHWPEQGVDVTPAPTIGTDRAANNESEARVGLGAPIYMYALLESANRRVLGRAPKEHTEAISELWSRYSSVAAANENAWQPEEFDADAIANPAESNRLISAPYTKLLCANLQVDMASGIILCSVAAAEAAGVPQDKWVFLHAGASAYDEWFVSERAELAASPAINAIGASALRHSGIGIDDVKHVDLYACFPSAVQIAARELGLDADDPTRPLTVTGGLTFGGGPGNNYGSHAVATLVGRLRDDPSSFGLSTSLGWYVTKHAIGIYSATPPAEDYRYLQPIVDNPPSRPARSDYRGPAVVEAYTVPFDRDGGPEAGVLSVLTPGGERVLVRTTQSEIVAELVDGDALGLPVTVLASDELTIDSKVATDLPEPPPAPVLVERRGAVTVITLNRPHVRNAVDLATATALERAIDAFEADSDARVAILTGTGGSFCSGMDLKAAARGEYPLTEKRGPLGISAKPPSKPLIAAVEGPALAGGCELALSADLIVAANNSQFGIPEPKRGLVAAGGGVMRLRERLPRNIAMELALTGDPMQATRLADLGLVNRLAEPGKALDVALELAEQIAVNAPLSLAASKRIVDESADWTHDEGFDKQTEIAATALFSDDATEGVRAFAEKRNPVWRGR
;
A
#
# COMPACT_ATOMS: atom_id res chain seq x y z
N MET A 1 -30.49 31.25 4.57
CA MET A 1 -29.92 32.24 5.51
C MET A 1 -29.66 31.58 6.86
N SER A 2 -28.43 31.10 7.12
CA SER A 2 -27.91 30.76 8.47
C SER A 2 -26.42 30.30 8.50
N GLY A 3 -25.59 30.67 7.51
CA GLY A 3 -24.13 30.37 7.52
C GLY A 3 -23.24 31.61 7.59
N ILE A 4 -23.63 32.68 6.90
CA ILE A 4 -22.80 33.88 6.71
C ILE A 4 -22.71 34.73 7.99
N ASP A 5 -23.73 34.70 8.84
CA ASP A 5 -23.79 35.56 10.05
C ASP A 5 -22.87 35.06 11.19
N ARG A 6 -22.43 33.79 11.15
CA ARG A 6 -21.54 33.20 12.16
C ARG A 6 -20.07 33.57 11.90
N SER A 7 -19.63 33.53 10.64
CA SER A 7 -18.26 33.86 10.24
C SER A 7 -17.96 35.36 10.39
N VAL A 8 -18.95 36.23 10.15
CA VAL A 8 -18.78 37.69 10.33
C VAL A 8 -18.64 38.08 11.82
N ARG A 9 -19.24 37.32 12.75
CA ARG A 9 -19.04 37.53 14.20
C ARG A 9 -17.64 37.09 14.67
N GLN A 10 -17.12 35.97 14.16
CA GLN A 10 -15.77 35.51 14.51
C GLN A 10 -14.69 36.45 13.98
N LEU A 11 -14.82 36.95 12.75
CA LEU A 11 -13.87 37.92 12.20
C LEU A 11 -13.86 39.25 12.97
N ARG A 12 -15.02 39.74 13.41
CA ARG A 12 -15.12 40.96 14.24
C ARG A 12 -14.53 40.79 15.65
N ALA A 13 -14.51 39.56 16.19
CA ALA A 13 -13.89 39.26 17.48
C ALA A 13 -12.35 39.25 17.37
N SER A 14 -11.79 38.62 16.33
CA SER A 14 -10.34 38.56 16.11
C SER A 14 -9.73 39.93 15.81
N VAL A 15 -10.42 40.77 15.03
CA VAL A 15 -9.98 42.14 14.74
C VAL A 15 -10.02 43.04 15.98
N ARG A 16 -10.96 42.81 16.91
CA ARG A 16 -10.99 43.50 18.22
C ARG A 16 -9.84 43.08 19.14
N ALA A 17 -9.46 41.81 19.14
CA ALA A 17 -8.35 41.29 19.94
C ALA A 17 -6.99 41.87 19.49
N VAL A 18 -6.77 41.95 18.17
CA VAL A 18 -5.56 42.57 17.59
C VAL A 18 -5.52 44.08 17.86
N GLY A 19 -6.69 44.75 17.78
CA GLY A 19 -6.81 46.18 18.13
C GLY A 19 -6.56 46.49 19.61
N GLN A 20 -6.94 45.58 20.52
CA GLN A 20 -6.66 45.72 21.96
C GLN A 20 -5.17 45.51 22.27
N LEU A 21 -4.50 44.57 21.60
CA LEU A 21 -3.06 44.33 21.78
C LEU A 21 -2.24 45.54 21.31
N ALA A 22 -2.59 46.13 20.17
CA ALA A 22 -1.95 47.36 19.66
C ALA A 22 -2.20 48.59 20.55
N ALA A 23 -3.34 48.66 21.25
CA ALA A 23 -3.66 49.73 22.20
C ALA A 23 -2.91 49.58 23.54
N THR A 24 -2.62 48.35 23.98
CA THR A 24 -1.84 48.06 25.19
C THR A 24 -0.36 48.40 25.01
N VAL A 25 0.23 48.08 23.85
CA VAL A 25 1.62 48.42 23.50
C VAL A 25 1.84 49.94 23.41
N ARG A 26 0.81 50.72 23.05
CA ARG A 26 0.87 52.20 23.03
C ARG A 26 0.80 52.86 24.40
N LYS A 27 0.35 52.16 25.45
CA LYS A 27 0.10 52.75 26.77
C LYS A 27 1.22 52.51 27.80
N ASP A 28 2.13 51.56 27.56
CA ASP A 28 3.30 51.36 28.42
C ASP A 28 4.58 51.17 27.58
N PRO A 29 5.40 52.22 27.41
CA PRO A 29 6.65 52.17 26.63
C PRO A 29 7.70 51.19 27.19
N ARG A 30 7.53 50.69 28.42
CA ARG A 30 8.45 49.72 29.04
C ARG A 30 8.32 48.32 28.44
N ILE A 31 7.17 47.98 27.86
CA ILE A 31 6.97 46.71 27.14
C ILE A 31 7.85 46.67 25.88
N LEU A 32 8.12 47.82 25.26
CA LEU A 32 9.04 47.92 24.12
C LEU A 32 10.50 47.88 24.57
N ALA A 33 10.82 48.36 25.78
CA ALA A 33 12.16 48.29 26.34
C ALA A 33 12.56 46.85 26.74
N ASP A 34 11.62 46.04 27.24
CA ASP A 34 11.85 44.61 27.51
C ASP A 34 11.96 43.77 26.22
N LEU A 35 11.22 44.13 25.16
CA LEU A 35 11.28 43.45 23.86
C LEU A 35 12.54 43.78 23.05
N VAL A 36 13.10 44.99 23.21
CA VAL A 36 14.31 45.42 22.47
C VAL A 36 15.59 45.16 23.29
N GLY A 37 15.51 45.13 24.63
CA GLY A 37 16.64 44.79 25.51
C GLY A 37 17.14 43.34 25.36
N GLY A 38 16.31 42.44 24.82
CA GLY A 38 16.68 41.04 24.55
C GLY A 38 17.57 40.83 23.32
N VAL A 39 17.69 41.83 22.42
CA VAL A 39 18.36 41.65 21.12
C VAL A 39 19.84 42.08 21.12
N PHE A 40 20.31 42.84 22.13
CA PHE A 40 21.73 43.20 22.27
C PHE A 40 22.23 43.20 23.73
N GLY A 41 21.78 42.22 24.53
CA GLY A 41 22.35 41.97 25.85
C GLY A 41 23.69 41.23 25.75
N THR A 42 24.78 41.86 26.20
CA THR A 42 26.05 41.21 26.57
C THR A 42 25.91 40.39 27.86
N GLY A 43 24.77 39.73 28.06
CA GLY A 43 24.48 38.94 29.24
C GLY A 43 25.15 37.58 29.12
N GLU A 44 26.16 37.33 29.95
CA GLU A 44 26.47 35.97 30.38
C GLU A 44 25.14 35.33 30.83
N THR A 45 24.76 34.24 30.18
CA THR A 45 23.65 33.41 30.62
C THR A 45 23.96 32.98 32.06
N PRO A 46 23.01 33.07 33.01
CA PRO A 46 23.25 32.53 34.35
C PRO A 46 23.62 31.07 34.17
N ALA A 47 24.71 30.63 34.80
CA ALA A 47 24.96 29.21 34.95
C ALA A 47 23.68 28.57 35.48
N ALA A 48 23.16 27.55 34.78
CA ALA A 48 22.03 26.79 35.26
C ALA A 48 22.34 26.35 36.71
N ASP A 49 21.43 26.60 37.63
CA ASP A 49 21.57 26.14 39.01
C ASP A 49 21.47 24.60 39.00
N LEU A 50 22.61 23.94 38.87
CA LEU A 50 22.74 22.48 38.79
C LEU A 50 22.43 21.80 40.15
N GLY A 51 22.17 22.57 41.22
CA GLY A 51 22.05 22.02 42.57
C GLY A 51 23.28 21.18 42.96
N ASP A 52 23.05 19.98 43.52
CA ASP A 52 24.11 19.01 43.86
C ASP A 52 24.51 18.09 42.68
N TYR A 53 24.07 18.38 41.46
CA TYR A 53 24.44 17.59 40.28
C TYR A 53 25.87 17.93 39.81
N VAL A 54 26.69 16.89 39.70
CA VAL A 54 28.05 16.98 39.16
C VAL A 54 28.06 16.28 37.80
N PRO A 55 28.32 17.00 36.69
CA PRO A 55 28.44 16.40 35.37
C PRO A 55 29.51 15.29 35.31
N PRO A 56 29.36 14.28 34.43
CA PRO A 56 30.34 13.23 34.25
C PRO A 56 31.74 13.79 33.91
N ALA A 57 32.79 13.19 34.48
CA ALA A 57 34.16 13.71 34.37
C ALA A 57 34.65 13.87 32.91
N GLY A 58 34.21 13.00 31.99
CA GLY A 58 34.59 13.05 30.56
C GLY A 58 34.03 14.25 29.80
N VAL A 59 33.00 14.93 30.32
CA VAL A 59 32.47 16.17 29.72
C VAL A 59 33.54 17.28 29.76
N ALA A 60 34.35 17.30 30.82
CA ALA A 60 35.36 18.33 31.06
C ALA A 60 36.49 18.35 30.01
N ASP A 61 36.70 17.23 29.31
CA ASP A 61 37.74 17.07 28.30
C ASP A 61 37.43 17.79 26.98
N PHE A 62 36.19 18.30 26.84
CA PHE A 62 35.75 19.02 25.65
C PHE A 62 35.89 20.55 25.81
N VAL A 63 36.28 21.22 24.73
CA VAL A 63 36.57 22.67 24.68
C VAL A 63 35.33 23.51 25.02
N ARG A 64 34.14 23.02 24.66
CA ARG A 64 32.85 23.63 25.00
C ARG A 64 31.89 22.58 25.52
N GLN A 65 31.02 22.98 26.44
CA GLN A 65 30.10 22.07 27.13
C GLN A 65 28.73 22.74 27.27
N THR A 66 27.68 21.92 27.30
CA THR A 66 26.31 22.36 27.59
C THR A 66 25.55 21.27 28.35
N HIS A 67 24.49 21.66 29.04
CA HIS A 67 23.71 20.81 29.92
C HIS A 67 22.22 21.14 29.85
N ALA A 68 21.37 20.11 29.96
CA ALA A 68 19.93 20.25 30.14
C ALA A 68 19.40 19.12 31.04
N SER A 69 18.26 19.34 31.71
CA SER A 69 17.62 18.31 32.53
C SER A 69 16.10 18.40 32.51
N VAL A 70 15.41 17.28 32.74
CA VAL A 70 13.94 17.21 32.88
C VAL A 70 13.53 16.16 33.92
N GLU A 71 12.41 16.39 34.60
CA GLU A 71 11.77 15.38 35.43
C GLU A 71 10.74 14.58 34.63
N VAL A 72 10.84 13.25 34.70
CA VAL A 72 9.94 12.31 34.02
C VAL A 72 9.16 11.51 35.07
N PRO A 73 7.82 11.51 35.06
CA PRO A 73 7.00 10.76 36.00
C PRO A 73 6.93 9.26 35.64
N ALA A 74 8.09 8.60 35.60
CA ALA A 74 8.25 7.19 35.32
C ALA A 74 9.42 6.57 36.11
N ALA A 75 9.40 5.25 36.29
CA ALA A 75 10.46 4.52 36.99
C ALA A 75 11.80 4.59 36.22
N ALA A 76 12.91 4.67 36.95
CA ALA A 76 14.23 4.91 36.37
C ALA A 76 14.63 3.88 35.32
N ASP A 77 14.34 2.60 35.55
CA ASP A 77 14.64 1.52 34.59
C ASP A 77 13.89 1.68 33.26
N SER A 78 12.65 2.16 33.30
CA SER A 78 11.86 2.41 32.09
C SER A 78 12.36 3.64 31.33
N VAL A 79 12.76 4.69 32.05
CA VAL A 79 13.33 5.90 31.46
C VAL A 79 14.70 5.60 30.84
N ALA A 80 15.56 4.86 31.55
CA ALA A 80 16.86 4.44 31.04
C ALA A 80 16.74 3.53 29.81
N ALA A 81 15.82 2.55 29.83
CA ALA A 81 15.53 1.70 28.67
C ALA A 81 15.05 2.50 27.46
N TYR A 82 14.19 3.50 27.67
CA TYR A 82 13.69 4.38 26.62
C TYR A 82 14.81 5.25 26.02
N LEU A 83 15.68 5.82 26.87
CA LEU A 83 16.81 6.64 26.45
C LEU A 83 17.90 5.84 25.74
N ALA A 84 18.02 4.55 26.05
CA ALA A 84 19.02 3.65 25.47
C ALA A 84 18.54 2.94 24.18
N ASP A 85 17.31 3.19 23.73
CA ASP A 85 16.68 2.57 22.54
C ASP A 85 16.86 3.45 21.29
N PRO A 86 17.74 3.05 20.36
CA PRO A 86 18.01 3.86 19.17
C PRO A 86 16.82 3.98 18.21
N ASN A 87 15.90 3.01 18.19
CA ASN A 87 14.71 3.07 17.32
C ASN A 87 13.75 4.18 17.75
N ARG A 88 13.82 4.60 19.02
CA ARG A 88 12.98 5.66 19.59
C ARG A 88 13.63 7.02 19.59
N PHE A 89 14.87 7.15 19.12
CA PHE A 89 15.52 8.45 19.07
C PHE A 89 14.69 9.47 18.26
N GLY A 90 14.01 9.04 17.20
CA GLY A 90 13.11 9.91 16.43
C GLY A 90 11.86 10.38 17.18
N GLU A 91 11.48 9.74 18.28
CA GLU A 91 10.30 10.12 19.08
C GLU A 91 10.57 11.32 19.99
N TRP A 92 11.82 11.52 20.44
CA TRP A 92 12.17 12.54 21.43
C TRP A 92 13.45 13.33 21.13
N LEU A 93 14.48 12.71 20.57
CA LEU A 93 15.78 13.34 20.32
C LEU A 93 15.69 14.19 19.05
N THR A 94 15.53 15.51 19.19
CA THR A 94 15.31 16.44 18.08
C THR A 94 16.50 16.53 17.13
N THR A 95 17.69 16.19 17.63
CA THR A 95 18.90 16.09 16.82
C THR A 95 18.96 14.80 16.02
N HIS A 96 18.03 13.85 16.16
CA HIS A 96 17.98 12.62 15.38
C HIS A 96 17.10 12.76 14.14
N VAL A 97 17.62 12.37 12.98
CA VAL A 97 16.91 12.38 11.69
C VAL A 97 16.77 10.97 11.12
N GLY A 98 17.76 10.10 11.37
CA GLY A 98 17.75 8.72 10.89
C GLY A 98 19.07 8.01 11.14
N TRP A 99 19.26 6.87 10.50
CA TRP A 99 20.45 6.03 10.60
C TRP A 99 21.08 5.83 9.23
N ARG A 100 22.40 5.76 9.17
CA ARG A 100 23.12 5.39 7.96
C ARG A 100 23.53 3.92 8.04
N GLY A 101 22.94 3.09 7.18
CA GLY A 101 22.94 1.63 7.36
C GLY A 101 21.87 1.21 8.37
N ASP A 102 22.00 -0.01 8.91
CA ASP A 102 21.04 -0.48 9.90
C ASP A 102 21.12 0.34 11.19
N PRO A 103 19.98 0.70 11.82
CA PRO A 103 19.98 1.30 13.15
C PRO A 103 20.77 0.40 14.12
N PRO A 104 21.55 0.98 15.06
CA PRO A 104 22.15 0.17 16.10
C PRO A 104 21.02 -0.53 16.86
N THR A 105 21.09 -1.86 16.93
CA THR A 105 20.08 -2.66 17.63
C THR A 105 20.06 -2.42 19.14
N ALA A 106 21.19 -1.94 19.69
CA ALA A 106 21.36 -1.50 21.07
C ALA A 106 22.62 -0.62 21.22
N LEU A 107 22.70 0.12 22.32
CA LEU A 107 23.87 0.95 22.69
C LEU A 107 24.83 0.18 23.61
N ASP A 108 25.45 -0.88 23.09
CA ASP A 108 26.45 -1.67 23.83
C ASP A 108 27.82 -0.96 23.86
N PRO A 109 28.57 -0.97 24.98
CA PRO A 109 29.92 -0.39 25.04
C PRO A 109 30.84 -0.93 23.94
N GLY A 110 31.50 -0.03 23.22
CA GLY A 110 32.35 -0.32 22.07
C GLY A 110 31.60 -0.48 20.74
N ALA A 111 30.26 -0.47 20.72
CA ALA A 111 29.51 -0.46 19.48
C ALA A 111 29.71 0.87 18.74
N THR A 112 29.83 0.79 17.42
CA THR A 112 29.94 1.97 16.55
C THR A 112 28.79 2.01 15.58
N PHE A 113 28.17 3.17 15.42
CA PHE A 113 27.07 3.38 14.49
C PHE A 113 27.13 4.79 13.94
N VAL A 114 26.41 5.03 12.84
CA VAL A 114 26.36 6.35 12.21
C VAL A 114 24.95 6.88 12.33
N GLN A 115 24.78 7.86 13.22
CA GLN A 115 23.53 8.60 13.35
C GLN A 115 23.51 9.71 12.30
N GLN A 116 22.43 9.78 11.53
CA GLN A 116 22.09 10.97 10.77
C GLN A 116 21.39 11.93 11.72
N GLY A 117 22.07 13.00 12.10
CA GLY A 117 21.53 13.95 13.06
C GLY A 117 21.62 15.40 12.62
N LYS A 118 20.73 16.26 13.13
CA LYS A 118 20.80 17.71 12.95
C LYS A 118 21.75 18.27 14.00
N PHE A 119 22.89 18.78 13.54
CA PHE A 119 23.86 19.47 14.36
C PHE A 119 24.03 20.89 13.82
N MET A 120 23.65 21.89 14.62
CA MET A 120 23.50 23.30 14.17
C MET A 120 22.42 23.49 13.09
N GLY A 121 21.29 22.78 13.15
CA GLY A 121 20.23 22.84 12.13
C GLY A 121 20.54 22.08 10.83
N MET A 122 21.82 21.77 10.59
CA MET A 122 22.30 21.03 9.43
C MET A 122 22.41 19.52 9.72
N PRO A 123 21.97 18.65 8.83
CA PRO A 123 22.26 17.22 8.93
C PRO A 123 23.74 16.93 8.80
N ALA A 124 24.22 16.13 9.72
CA ALA A 124 25.56 15.62 9.78
C ALA A 124 25.50 14.15 10.19
N ASP A 125 26.38 13.37 9.58
CA ASP A 125 26.63 12.02 10.03
C ASP A 125 27.63 12.05 11.17
N ILE A 126 27.16 11.64 12.33
CA ILE A 126 28.01 11.48 13.49
C ILE A 126 28.27 9.99 13.65
N ARG A 127 29.53 9.60 13.45
CA ARG A 127 29.97 8.26 13.78
C ARG A 127 30.16 8.20 15.28
N TRP A 128 29.20 7.60 15.96
CA TRP A 128 29.24 7.35 17.38
C TRP A 128 30.00 6.08 17.70
N THR A 129 30.67 6.12 18.83
CA THR A 129 31.16 4.98 19.59
C THR A 129 30.49 5.06 20.96
N VAL A 130 29.83 4.00 21.40
CA VAL A 130 29.31 3.93 22.76
C VAL A 130 30.50 3.75 23.70
N ALA A 131 30.83 4.76 24.49
CA ALA A 131 31.96 4.66 25.41
C ALA A 131 31.55 3.98 26.74
N GLY A 132 30.27 4.04 27.10
CA GLY A 132 29.74 3.36 28.27
C GLY A 132 28.21 3.31 28.27
N ASN A 133 27.65 2.25 28.84
CA ASN A 133 26.22 2.14 29.11
C ASN A 133 26.05 1.20 30.31
N ASP A 134 25.79 1.75 31.49
CA ASP A 134 25.67 0.99 32.75
C ASP A 134 24.21 0.86 33.23
N GLY A 135 23.25 1.26 32.39
CA GLY A 135 21.82 1.29 32.71
C GLY A 135 21.38 2.53 33.51
N SER A 136 22.31 3.33 34.02
CA SER A 136 22.00 4.64 34.64
C SER A 136 22.59 5.81 33.86
N VAL A 137 23.69 5.57 33.15
CA VAL A 137 24.37 6.51 32.25
C VAL A 137 24.60 5.87 30.90
N VAL A 138 24.20 6.55 29.83
CA VAL A 138 24.60 6.24 28.45
C VAL A 138 25.60 7.29 27.98
N GLU A 139 26.80 6.86 27.62
CA GLU A 139 27.87 7.69 27.11
C GLU A 139 28.15 7.37 25.63
N LEU A 140 28.05 8.40 24.80
CA LEU A 140 28.34 8.33 23.37
C LEU A 140 29.46 9.31 23.02
N GLN A 141 30.46 8.83 22.29
CA GLN A 141 31.53 9.66 21.74
C GLN A 141 31.47 9.62 20.22
N GLY A 142 31.23 10.77 19.61
CA GLY A 142 30.95 10.95 18.20
C GLY A 142 32.05 11.71 17.47
N VAL A 143 32.35 11.27 16.26
CA VAL A 143 33.16 12.03 15.31
C VAL A 143 32.29 12.41 14.11
N GLY A 144 32.07 13.70 13.94
CA GLY A 144 31.35 14.30 12.83
C GLY A 144 32.27 14.78 11.70
N PRO A 145 31.71 15.39 10.65
CA PRO A 145 32.48 15.94 9.54
C PRO A 145 33.43 17.07 9.98
N MET A 146 34.47 17.33 9.17
CA MET A 146 35.48 18.37 9.39
C MET A 146 36.30 18.26 10.69
N GLY A 147 36.28 17.11 11.36
CA GLY A 147 37.03 16.88 12.60
C GLY A 147 36.30 17.35 13.86
N LEU A 148 34.99 17.61 13.77
CA LEU A 148 34.12 17.84 14.93
C LEU A 148 34.09 16.58 15.80
N THR A 149 34.38 16.73 17.09
CA THR A 149 34.18 15.67 18.09
C THR A 149 33.11 16.10 19.07
N VAL A 150 32.14 15.20 19.31
CA VAL A 150 31.01 15.42 20.21
C VAL A 150 30.96 14.30 21.24
N GLY A 151 30.65 14.62 22.49
CA GLY A 151 30.35 13.64 23.53
C GLY A 151 28.96 13.90 24.08
N PHE A 152 28.16 12.85 24.29
CA PHE A 152 26.84 12.90 24.93
C PHE A 152 26.82 11.99 26.15
N TRP A 153 26.25 12.48 27.25
CA TRP A 153 25.96 11.71 28.45
C TRP A 153 24.49 11.89 28.83
N LEU A 154 23.75 10.78 28.87
CA LEU A 154 22.38 10.73 29.36
C LEU A 154 22.39 10.04 30.71
N THR A 155 22.28 10.81 31.79
CA THR A 155 22.31 10.31 33.17
C THR A 155 20.91 10.31 33.77
N THR A 156 20.49 9.21 34.37
CA THR A 156 19.22 9.10 35.09
C THR A 156 19.46 9.05 36.61
N ARG A 157 18.70 9.81 37.38
CA ARG A 157 18.67 9.73 38.86
C ARG A 157 17.24 9.57 39.35
N SER A 158 17.01 8.56 40.17
CA SER A 158 15.69 8.29 40.73
C SER A 158 15.43 9.13 42.00
N ALA A 159 14.23 9.69 42.09
CA ALA A 159 13.67 10.27 43.31
C ALA A 159 12.22 9.78 43.48
N GLY A 160 12.05 8.54 43.97
CA GLY A 160 10.72 7.95 44.19
C GLY A 160 10.04 7.52 42.89
N ALA A 161 8.85 8.05 42.60
CA ALA A 161 8.08 7.74 41.38
C ALA A 161 8.45 8.61 40.16
N THR A 162 9.41 9.51 40.33
CA THR A 162 9.90 10.44 39.30
C THR A 162 11.40 10.17 39.08
N THR A 163 11.82 10.26 37.83
CA THR A 163 13.22 10.13 37.43
C THR A 163 13.67 11.44 36.79
N THR A 164 14.76 12.01 37.29
CA THR A 164 15.42 13.15 36.65
C THR A 164 16.37 12.63 35.59
N VAL A 165 16.22 13.13 34.36
CA VAL A 165 17.14 12.86 33.25
C VAL A 165 18.00 14.09 33.06
N TYR A 166 19.32 13.88 33.10
CA TYR A 166 20.33 14.87 32.77
C TYR A 166 20.93 14.53 31.40
N PHE A 167 21.05 15.52 30.55
CA PHE A 167 21.69 15.42 29.25
C PHE A 167 22.85 16.41 29.22
N ASP A 168 24.07 15.88 29.29
CA ASP A 168 25.31 16.64 29.13
C ASP A 168 25.89 16.43 27.74
N ALA A 169 26.47 17.48 27.17
CA ALA A 169 27.16 17.39 25.90
C ALA A 169 28.48 18.18 25.91
N GLY A 170 29.50 17.60 25.28
CA GLY A 170 30.82 18.20 25.05
C GLY A 170 31.12 18.34 23.56
N LEU A 171 31.79 19.42 23.15
CA LEU A 171 32.18 19.72 21.76
C LEU A 171 33.62 20.22 21.66
N SER A 172 34.38 19.68 20.69
CA SER A 172 35.75 20.10 20.33
C SER A 172 36.00 19.98 18.82
N GLY A 173 37.09 20.55 18.32
CA GLY A 173 37.48 20.52 16.89
C GLY A 173 37.09 21.77 16.11
N GLN A 174 37.56 21.90 14.86
CA GLN A 174 37.20 23.03 13.98
C GLN A 174 35.84 22.75 13.31
N PRO A 175 34.87 23.69 13.32
CA PRO A 175 34.98 25.12 13.61
C PRO A 175 34.58 25.56 15.05
N ILE A 176 34.42 24.63 16.00
CA ILE A 176 33.98 24.93 17.40
C ILE A 176 34.96 25.84 18.15
N GLU A 177 36.25 25.75 17.81
CA GLU A 177 37.30 26.61 18.36
C GLU A 177 37.36 28.02 17.72
N GLY A 178 36.58 28.25 16.66
CA GLY A 178 36.48 29.53 15.95
C GLY A 178 35.38 30.48 16.50
N PRO A 179 35.16 31.65 15.87
CA PRO A 179 34.23 32.68 16.36
C PRO A 179 32.75 32.25 16.40
N MET A 180 32.39 31.16 15.71
CA MET A 180 31.04 30.59 15.71
C MET A 180 30.79 29.63 16.88
N GLY A 181 31.82 29.18 17.61
CA GLY A 181 31.66 28.13 18.63
C GLY A 181 30.64 28.41 19.73
N ALA A 182 30.45 29.68 20.12
CA ALA A 182 29.49 30.05 21.14
C ALA A 182 28.02 29.93 20.69
N SER A 183 27.71 30.19 19.41
CA SER A 183 26.36 30.00 18.88
C SER A 183 26.03 28.52 18.69
N VAL A 184 27.03 27.69 18.36
CA VAL A 184 26.88 26.24 18.21
C VAL A 184 26.50 25.57 19.51
N VAL A 185 27.17 25.93 20.61
CA VAL A 185 26.88 25.39 21.94
C VAL A 185 25.48 25.79 22.40
N ARG A 186 25.07 27.03 22.12
CA ARG A 186 23.72 27.52 22.43
C ARG A 186 22.65 26.74 21.66
N SER A 187 22.82 26.60 20.34
CA SER A 187 21.87 25.87 19.48
C SER A 187 21.74 24.40 19.90
N LEU A 188 22.86 23.75 20.24
CA LEU A 188 22.81 22.39 20.78
C LEU A 188 22.09 22.32 22.13
N GLY A 189 22.37 23.27 23.04
CA GLY A 189 21.68 23.34 24.34
C GLY A 189 20.17 23.53 24.20
N GLU A 190 19.72 24.36 23.27
CA GLU A 190 18.30 24.56 22.94
C GLU A 190 17.67 23.27 22.38
N ALA A 191 18.35 22.59 21.45
CA ALA A 191 17.88 21.31 20.89
C ALA A 191 17.81 20.20 21.95
N MET A 192 18.77 20.16 22.88
CA MET A 192 18.77 19.21 24.01
C MET A 192 17.60 19.49 24.96
N ALA A 193 17.35 20.76 25.30
CA ALA A 193 16.23 21.14 26.14
C ALA A 193 14.88 20.81 25.47
N GLU A 194 14.74 21.07 24.16
CA GLU A 194 13.56 20.67 23.39
C GLU A 194 13.38 19.14 23.37
N SER A 195 14.48 18.40 23.18
CA SER A 195 14.46 16.93 23.17
C SER A 195 13.94 16.39 24.49
N LEU A 196 14.49 16.87 25.61
CA LEU A 196 14.06 16.50 26.94
C LEU A 196 12.63 16.93 27.24
N GLY A 197 12.16 18.05 26.69
CA GLY A 197 10.78 18.50 26.83
C GLY A 197 9.74 17.56 26.20
N LYS A 198 10.12 16.81 25.17
CA LYS A 198 9.25 15.79 24.51
C LYS A 198 9.21 14.47 25.27
N LEU A 199 10.25 14.18 26.04
CA LEU A 199 10.50 12.88 26.67
C LEU A 199 9.36 12.40 27.60
N PRO A 200 8.74 13.22 28.47
CA PRO A 200 7.65 12.75 29.33
C PRO A 200 6.42 12.26 28.56
N ALA A 201 6.02 12.97 27.50
CA ALA A 201 4.87 12.60 26.67
C ALA A 201 5.15 11.37 25.83
N ALA A 202 6.37 11.26 25.29
CA ALA A 202 6.81 10.14 24.47
C ALA A 202 6.89 8.83 25.29
N ILE A 203 7.44 8.89 26.51
CA ILE A 203 7.46 7.75 27.45
C ILE A 203 6.04 7.35 27.89
N ALA A 204 5.16 8.33 28.14
CA ALA A 204 3.77 8.05 28.52
C ALA A 204 2.98 7.38 27.38
N ALA A 205 3.22 7.77 26.12
CA ALA A 205 2.59 7.17 24.95
C ALA A 205 3.07 5.75 24.64
N ALA A 206 4.33 5.44 24.96
CA ALA A 206 4.93 4.14 24.68
C ALA A 206 4.53 3.02 25.68
N GLY A 207 3.94 3.36 26.83
CA GLY A 207 3.62 2.38 27.88
C GLY A 207 4.86 1.80 28.59
N PRO A 208 4.73 0.75 29.41
CA PRO A 208 5.87 0.12 30.08
C PRO A 208 6.79 -0.57 29.05
N ILE A 209 7.86 0.11 28.67
CA ILE A 209 8.87 -0.41 27.74
C ILE A 209 9.71 -1.49 28.42
N SER A 210 9.83 -2.63 27.74
CA SER A 210 10.98 -3.53 27.89
C SER A 210 11.96 -3.19 26.78
N ALA A 211 13.22 -2.90 27.12
CA ALA A 211 14.25 -2.43 26.19
C ALA A 211 14.36 -3.31 24.92
N PRO A 212 14.51 -2.74 23.71
CA PRO A 212 14.83 -3.55 22.54
C PRO A 212 16.27 -4.04 22.59
N GLY A 213 16.45 -5.26 22.08
CA GLY A 213 17.69 -5.66 21.44
C GLY A 213 18.85 -6.01 22.36
N ALA A 214 18.67 -6.91 23.33
CA ALA A 214 19.73 -7.89 23.52
C ALA A 214 19.98 -8.51 22.14
N ARG A 215 21.18 -8.34 21.54
CA ARG A 215 21.53 -8.91 20.24
C ARG A 215 21.02 -10.35 20.16
N ARG A 216 19.98 -10.58 19.36
CA ARG A 216 19.38 -11.90 19.29
C ARG A 216 20.30 -12.77 18.49
N ALA A 217 20.73 -13.85 19.13
CA ALA A 217 21.61 -14.79 18.49
C ALA A 217 20.91 -15.38 17.25
N PRO A 218 21.63 -15.53 16.13
CA PRO A 218 21.16 -16.37 15.04
C PRO A 218 20.76 -17.75 15.55
N VAL A 219 19.69 -18.32 15.01
CA VAL A 219 19.08 -19.54 15.52
C VAL A 219 19.51 -20.73 14.67
N PHE A 220 20.02 -21.80 15.29
CA PHE A 220 20.43 -22.99 14.54
C PHE A 220 19.23 -23.90 14.27
N HIS A 221 18.87 -24.08 13.00
CA HIS A 221 17.81 -25.00 12.60
C HIS A 221 18.38 -26.41 12.37
N HIS A 222 18.03 -27.35 13.25
CA HIS A 222 18.62 -28.68 13.32
C HIS A 222 18.36 -29.51 12.08
N ALA A 223 17.14 -29.48 11.53
CA ALA A 223 16.76 -30.34 10.40
C ALA A 223 17.47 -29.93 9.09
N SER A 224 17.71 -28.63 8.89
CA SER A 224 18.43 -28.14 7.70
C SER A 224 19.94 -27.98 7.92
N GLY A 225 20.41 -28.01 9.17
CA GLY A 225 21.80 -27.74 9.52
C GLY A 225 22.24 -26.29 9.26
N ARG A 226 21.28 -25.36 9.11
CA ARG A 226 21.55 -23.94 8.78
C ARG A 226 21.36 -23.06 10.01
N THR A 227 22.21 -22.06 10.16
CA THR A 227 21.99 -20.94 11.07
C THR A 227 21.15 -19.89 10.37
N LEU A 228 20.01 -19.54 10.96
CA LEU A 228 19.03 -18.61 10.41
C LEU A 228 19.19 -17.22 11.05
N PRO A 229 18.96 -16.13 10.28
CA PRO A 229 18.77 -14.80 10.87
C PRO A 229 17.72 -14.84 11.97
N PRO A 230 17.91 -14.12 13.10
CA PRO A 230 16.98 -14.19 14.24
C PRO A 230 15.56 -13.75 13.89
N ASN A 231 15.41 -12.87 12.90
CA ASN A 231 14.14 -12.28 12.47
C ASN A 231 13.44 -13.07 11.35
N THR A 232 13.96 -14.24 10.94
CA THR A 232 13.27 -15.05 9.92
C THR A 232 11.85 -15.38 10.40
N PRO A 233 10.80 -15.06 9.63
CA PRO A 233 9.41 -15.27 10.05
C PRO A 233 9.01 -16.74 9.93
N VAL A 234 8.33 -17.26 10.95
CA VAL A 234 7.89 -18.65 11.07
C VAL A 234 6.50 -18.74 11.69
N ILE A 235 5.63 -19.56 11.09
CA ILE A 235 4.37 -19.96 11.70
C ILE A 235 4.65 -21.12 12.66
N VAL A 236 4.30 -20.93 13.92
CA VAL A 236 4.59 -21.89 15.00
C VAL A 236 3.34 -22.56 15.57
N GLY A 237 2.18 -21.95 15.41
CA GLY A 237 0.92 -22.49 15.93
C GLY A 237 -0.25 -22.15 15.03
N VAL A 238 -1.13 -23.11 14.78
CA VAL A 238 -2.37 -22.91 14.03
C VAL A 238 -3.55 -23.56 14.75
N GLY A 239 -4.73 -22.94 14.65
CA GLY A 239 -5.93 -23.42 15.28
C GLY A 239 -7.16 -23.07 14.46
N GLN A 240 -8.08 -24.02 14.32
CA GLN A 240 -9.35 -23.83 13.61
C GLN A 240 -10.51 -24.21 14.53
N VAL A 241 -11.66 -23.54 14.35
CA VAL A 241 -12.92 -23.80 15.06
C VAL A 241 -14.02 -23.88 14.01
N THR A 242 -14.84 -24.93 14.11
CA THR A 242 -16.04 -25.12 13.28
C THR A 242 -17.22 -25.42 14.20
N GLN A 243 -18.20 -24.53 14.26
CA GLN A 243 -19.33 -24.61 15.17
C GLN A 243 -20.64 -24.80 14.41
N ARG A 244 -20.98 -26.05 14.07
CA ARG A 244 -22.16 -26.36 13.24
C ARG A 244 -23.51 -26.05 13.90
N ALA A 245 -23.57 -26.10 15.23
CA ALA A 245 -24.76 -25.74 15.99
C ALA A 245 -24.71 -24.25 16.37
N PRO A 246 -25.77 -23.46 16.07
CA PRO A 246 -25.81 -22.04 16.43
C PRO A 246 -25.55 -21.81 17.92
N ALA A 247 -24.70 -20.83 18.25
CA ALA A 247 -24.46 -20.43 19.64
C ALA A 247 -24.64 -18.92 19.79
N PHE A 248 -25.86 -18.51 20.15
CA PHE A 248 -26.26 -17.09 20.25
C PHE A 248 -25.41 -16.24 21.22
N SER A 249 -24.71 -16.87 22.17
CA SER A 249 -23.84 -16.16 23.13
C SER A 249 -22.39 -15.97 22.67
N LYS A 250 -22.00 -16.52 21.52
CA LYS A 250 -20.63 -16.41 21.01
C LYS A 250 -20.61 -15.57 19.73
N ASP A 251 -19.95 -14.42 19.82
CA ASP A 251 -19.69 -13.56 18.69
C ASP A 251 -18.42 -14.03 17.92
N PRO A 252 -18.15 -13.47 16.73
CA PRO A 252 -16.92 -13.76 15.99
C PRO A 252 -15.64 -13.57 16.81
N ALA A 253 -15.50 -12.52 17.61
CA ALA A 253 -14.31 -12.30 18.43
C ALA A 253 -14.07 -13.44 19.44
N ALA A 254 -15.11 -13.94 20.10
CA ALA A 254 -14.99 -15.10 20.99
C ALA A 254 -14.57 -16.39 20.25
N LEU A 255 -15.05 -16.60 19.02
CA LEU A 255 -14.62 -17.73 18.18
C LEU A 255 -13.13 -17.59 17.78
N ALA A 256 -12.69 -16.37 17.44
CA ALA A 256 -11.30 -16.08 17.12
C ALA A 256 -10.36 -16.34 18.32
N VAL A 257 -10.75 -15.92 19.53
CA VAL A 257 -10.03 -16.23 20.78
C VAL A 257 -9.92 -17.74 20.98
N GLN A 258 -11.00 -18.49 20.74
CA GLN A 258 -10.97 -19.94 20.84
C GLN A 258 -10.00 -20.57 19.83
N ALA A 259 -9.95 -20.05 18.60
CA ALA A 259 -9.03 -20.52 17.57
C ALA A 259 -7.56 -20.21 17.93
N LEU A 260 -7.25 -19.02 18.44
CA LEU A 260 -5.91 -18.67 18.92
C LEU A 260 -5.46 -19.49 20.12
N ARG A 261 -6.36 -19.83 21.06
CA ARG A 261 -6.03 -20.77 22.15
C ARG A 261 -5.69 -22.17 21.62
N ARG A 262 -6.35 -22.63 20.55
CA ARG A 262 -5.96 -23.88 19.87
C ARG A 262 -4.59 -23.74 19.21
N ALA A 263 -4.30 -22.60 18.57
CA ALA A 263 -2.99 -22.32 17.98
C ALA A 263 -1.87 -22.29 19.03
N GLY A 264 -2.11 -21.69 20.20
CA GLY A 264 -1.15 -21.71 21.32
C GLY A 264 -0.92 -23.12 21.85
N LYS A 265 -1.95 -23.96 21.89
CA LYS A 265 -1.77 -25.38 22.23
C LYS A 265 -0.96 -26.14 21.17
N ASP A 266 -1.21 -25.87 19.89
CA ASP A 266 -0.49 -26.50 18.77
C ASP A 266 0.99 -26.14 18.74
N SER A 267 1.37 -24.91 19.11
CA SER A 267 2.78 -24.50 19.19
C SER A 267 3.56 -25.16 20.32
N GLY A 268 2.88 -25.76 21.31
CA GLY A 268 3.50 -26.31 22.51
C GLY A 268 3.84 -25.29 23.59
N ALA A 269 3.87 -23.99 23.27
CA ALA A 269 4.17 -22.91 24.23
C ALA A 269 2.92 -22.40 25.00
N GLY A 270 1.71 -22.66 24.49
CA GLY A 270 0.45 -22.36 25.15
C GLY A 270 0.16 -20.86 25.34
N GLU A 271 -0.56 -20.54 26.41
CA GLU A 271 -1.00 -19.18 26.77
C GLU A 271 0.18 -18.21 27.04
N SER A 272 1.38 -18.73 27.31
CA SER A 272 2.56 -17.87 27.54
C SER A 272 2.93 -17.08 26.27
N LEU A 273 2.92 -17.75 25.12
CA LEU A 273 3.21 -17.17 23.82
C LEU A 273 2.09 -16.24 23.33
N LEU A 274 0.83 -16.54 23.66
CA LEU A 274 -0.29 -15.66 23.34
C LEU A 274 -0.19 -14.32 24.09
N ARG A 275 0.17 -14.36 25.38
CA ARG A 275 0.32 -13.15 26.20
C ARG A 275 1.54 -12.30 25.82
N SER A 276 2.54 -12.89 25.19
CA SER A 276 3.74 -12.17 24.74
C SER A 276 3.58 -11.51 23.37
N ALA A 277 2.38 -11.50 22.78
CA ALA A 277 2.16 -10.91 21.48
C ALA A 277 2.41 -9.39 21.47
N ASP A 278 3.09 -8.92 20.43
CA ASP A 278 3.33 -7.50 20.16
C ASP A 278 2.17 -6.88 19.34
N ALA A 279 1.47 -7.73 18.58
CA ALA A 279 0.33 -7.30 17.79
C ALA A 279 -0.72 -8.40 17.58
N VAL A 280 -1.98 -7.98 17.44
CA VAL A 280 -3.10 -8.80 16.97
C VAL A 280 -3.56 -8.27 15.61
N TYR A 281 -3.43 -9.13 14.61
CA TYR A 281 -3.78 -8.88 13.22
C TYR A 281 -5.13 -9.55 12.93
N SER A 282 -6.20 -8.76 12.87
CA SER A 282 -7.56 -9.27 12.76
C SER A 282 -8.10 -9.18 11.34
N VAL A 283 -8.55 -10.28 10.75
CA VAL A 283 -9.33 -10.27 9.52
C VAL A 283 -10.74 -9.78 9.86
N ALA A 284 -11.17 -8.69 9.22
CA ALA A 284 -12.46 -8.08 9.49
C ALA A 284 -13.61 -9.07 9.23
N SER A 285 -14.52 -9.19 10.21
CA SER A 285 -15.65 -10.11 10.13
C SER A 285 -16.78 -9.52 9.29
N ALA A 286 -17.17 -10.21 8.23
CA ALA A 286 -18.30 -9.83 7.38
C ALA A 286 -19.66 -10.01 8.08
N SER A 287 -19.74 -10.96 9.03
CA SER A 287 -20.95 -11.26 9.79
C SER A 287 -21.23 -10.26 10.92
N TRP A 288 -20.19 -9.73 11.58
CA TRP A 288 -20.34 -8.69 12.60
C TRP A 288 -19.19 -7.70 12.55
N GLN A 289 -19.47 -6.44 12.23
CA GLN A 289 -18.44 -5.42 12.06
C GLN A 289 -18.02 -4.83 13.40
N TYR A 290 -16.70 -4.84 13.65
CA TYR A 290 -16.08 -4.25 14.83
C TYR A 290 -15.34 -2.97 14.42
N ARG A 291 -15.18 -2.03 15.36
CA ARG A 291 -14.25 -0.91 15.16
C ARG A 291 -12.80 -1.38 15.33
N ASP A 292 -12.59 -2.32 16.25
CA ASP A 292 -11.32 -2.97 16.52
C ASP A 292 -11.54 -4.36 17.14
N MET A 293 -11.61 -5.40 16.30
CA MET A 293 -11.71 -6.78 16.78
C MET A 293 -10.41 -7.23 17.48
N GLY A 294 -9.25 -6.73 17.03
CA GLY A 294 -7.95 -7.08 17.58
C GLY A 294 -7.83 -6.72 19.06
N ALA A 295 -8.33 -5.55 19.47
CA ALA A 295 -8.35 -5.13 20.87
C ALA A 295 -9.19 -6.06 21.77
N LEU A 296 -10.36 -6.50 21.29
CA LEU A 296 -11.21 -7.45 22.03
C LEU A 296 -10.52 -8.81 22.20
N VAL A 297 -9.83 -9.26 21.14
CA VAL A 297 -9.06 -10.51 21.15
C VAL A 297 -7.85 -10.40 22.09
N ALA A 298 -7.12 -9.28 22.04
CA ALA A 298 -5.95 -9.03 22.88
C ALA A 298 -6.33 -9.03 24.37
N ASP A 299 -7.42 -8.34 24.74
CA ASP A 299 -7.93 -8.32 26.12
C ASP A 299 -8.31 -9.71 26.61
N ALA A 300 -9.06 -10.47 25.80
CA ALA A 300 -9.49 -11.84 26.15
C ALA A 300 -8.34 -12.86 26.28
N LEU A 301 -7.18 -12.57 25.68
CA LEU A 301 -5.95 -13.38 25.75
C LEU A 301 -4.93 -12.83 26.76
N ASP A 302 -5.24 -11.73 27.46
CA ASP A 302 -4.32 -11.04 28.39
C ASP A 302 -3.03 -10.57 27.69
N ALA A 303 -3.09 -10.31 26.38
CA ALA A 303 -2.00 -9.79 25.56
C ALA A 303 -1.94 -8.25 25.64
N ARG A 304 -1.75 -7.72 26.85
CA ARG A 304 -1.96 -6.29 27.17
C ARG A 304 -1.03 -5.31 26.45
N ARG A 305 0.06 -5.81 25.88
CA ARG A 305 1.04 -5.01 25.12
C ARG A 305 0.77 -5.02 23.63
N ALA A 306 -0.15 -5.87 23.17
CA ALA A 306 -0.40 -6.06 21.75
C ALA A 306 -1.09 -4.83 21.17
N THR A 307 -0.53 -4.30 20.09
CA THR A 307 -1.22 -3.36 19.20
C THR A 307 -2.23 -4.10 18.33
N SER A 308 -3.20 -3.41 17.74
CA SER A 308 -4.21 -4.00 16.86
C SER A 308 -4.11 -3.45 15.44
N VAL A 309 -4.35 -4.32 14.46
CA VAL A 309 -4.46 -3.97 13.04
C VAL A 309 -5.58 -4.82 12.44
N GLN A 310 -6.35 -4.29 11.50
CA GLN A 310 -7.36 -5.07 10.78
C GLN A 310 -7.19 -5.06 9.25
N SER A 311 -7.74 -6.07 8.58
CA SER A 311 -7.90 -6.02 7.12
C SER A 311 -9.01 -5.05 6.70
N SER A 312 -9.05 -4.69 5.42
CA SER A 312 -10.22 -3.99 4.84
C SER A 312 -11.52 -4.73 5.18
N PRO A 313 -12.65 -4.02 5.41
CA PRO A 313 -13.91 -4.62 5.86
C PRO A 313 -14.45 -5.73 4.96
N PHE A 314 -14.14 -5.65 3.66
CA PHE A 314 -14.56 -6.62 2.66
C PHE A 314 -13.38 -7.09 1.80
N GLY A 315 -13.35 -8.39 1.53
CA GLY A 315 -12.39 -9.04 0.64
C GLY A 315 -11.81 -10.31 1.25
N GLY A 316 -11.98 -11.44 0.56
CA GLY A 316 -11.35 -12.71 0.90
C GLY A 316 -9.84 -12.73 0.78
N ASP A 317 -9.22 -11.68 0.22
CA ASP A 317 -7.77 -11.44 0.20
C ASP A 317 -7.20 -11.07 1.58
N GLY A 318 -8.04 -10.56 2.49
CA GLY A 318 -7.63 -9.94 3.74
C GLY A 318 -6.73 -10.83 4.60
N ALA A 319 -7.05 -12.11 4.73
CA ALA A 319 -6.26 -13.06 5.51
C ALA A 319 -4.81 -13.16 5.03
N GLN A 320 -4.60 -13.40 3.73
CA GLN A 320 -3.26 -13.58 3.17
C GLN A 320 -2.47 -12.25 3.13
N VAL A 321 -3.14 -11.13 2.87
CA VAL A 321 -2.53 -9.79 2.96
C VAL A 321 -2.02 -9.53 4.38
N MET A 322 -2.80 -9.88 5.41
CA MET A 322 -2.41 -9.73 6.81
C MET A 322 -1.23 -10.65 7.17
N ILE A 323 -1.24 -11.91 6.72
CA ILE A 323 -0.11 -12.84 6.91
C ILE A 323 1.16 -12.28 6.27
N ASN A 324 1.06 -11.79 5.03
CA ASN A 324 2.20 -11.25 4.31
C ASN A 324 2.78 -10.00 4.98
N SER A 325 1.90 -9.07 5.41
CA SER A 325 2.32 -7.86 6.12
C SER A 325 2.95 -8.17 7.48
N ALA A 326 2.38 -9.12 8.23
CA ALA A 326 2.91 -9.51 9.53
C ALA A 326 4.29 -10.17 9.39
N ALA A 327 4.49 -11.01 8.37
CA ALA A 327 5.78 -11.63 8.10
C ALA A 327 6.85 -10.62 7.69
N GLN A 328 6.48 -9.58 6.92
CA GLN A 328 7.39 -8.49 6.59
C GLN A 328 7.77 -7.68 7.84
N ALA A 329 6.82 -7.35 8.70
CA ALA A 329 7.09 -6.64 9.96
C ALA A 329 8.01 -7.43 10.91
N VAL A 330 7.85 -8.76 10.96
CA VAL A 330 8.75 -9.64 11.69
C VAL A 330 10.15 -9.66 11.07
N MET A 331 10.24 -9.81 9.74
CA MET A 331 11.51 -9.80 9.01
C MET A 331 12.28 -8.48 9.22
N ASP A 332 11.57 -7.35 9.21
CA ASP A 332 12.12 -6.01 9.43
C ASP A 332 12.46 -5.74 10.91
N GLY A 333 12.20 -6.68 11.81
CA GLY A 333 12.50 -6.57 13.25
C GLY A 333 11.56 -5.61 14.00
N GLN A 334 10.40 -5.28 13.43
CA GLN A 334 9.41 -4.39 14.03
C GLN A 334 8.50 -5.12 15.03
N LEU A 335 8.26 -6.41 14.83
CA LEU A 335 7.41 -7.27 15.65
C LEU A 335 8.08 -8.63 15.85
N ASP A 336 7.78 -9.31 16.95
CA ASP A 336 8.35 -10.62 17.25
C ASP A 336 7.33 -11.72 17.33
N VAL A 337 6.18 -11.45 17.95
CA VAL A 337 5.08 -12.40 18.07
C VAL A 337 3.79 -11.70 17.63
N VAL A 338 3.21 -12.19 16.55
CA VAL A 338 1.98 -11.69 15.96
C VAL A 338 0.90 -12.76 16.03
N LEU A 339 -0.26 -12.40 16.57
CA LEU A 339 -1.45 -13.24 16.56
C LEU A 339 -2.34 -12.83 15.40
N LEU A 340 -2.50 -13.70 14.41
CA LEU A 340 -3.46 -13.50 13.33
C LEU A 340 -4.77 -14.23 13.63
N ALA A 341 -5.88 -13.52 13.56
CA ALA A 341 -7.20 -14.06 13.92
C ALA A 341 -8.27 -13.62 12.93
N GLY A 342 -9.22 -14.51 12.64
CA GLY A 342 -10.44 -14.15 11.96
C GLY A 342 -11.55 -15.15 12.21
N ALA A 343 -12.78 -14.69 12.08
CA ALA A 343 -13.95 -15.46 12.43
C ALA A 343 -15.21 -14.94 11.72
N GLU A 344 -16.13 -15.85 11.46
CA GLU A 344 -17.50 -15.54 11.05
C GLU A 344 -18.50 -16.32 11.89
N ALA A 345 -19.70 -15.74 12.06
CA ALA A 345 -20.83 -16.34 12.76
C ALA A 345 -22.13 -16.25 11.91
N GLY A 346 -22.00 -16.51 10.61
CA GLY A 346 -23.08 -16.36 9.64
C GLY A 346 -24.23 -17.35 9.83
N ALA A 347 -23.95 -18.57 10.30
CA ALA A 347 -24.98 -19.56 10.59
C ALA A 347 -25.80 -19.16 11.83
N THR A 348 -25.12 -18.65 12.87
CA THR A 348 -25.80 -18.14 14.07
C THR A 348 -26.67 -16.92 13.77
N LEU A 349 -26.21 -15.98 12.93
CA LEU A 349 -27.04 -14.85 12.49
C LEU A 349 -28.28 -15.31 11.72
N ALA A 350 -28.12 -16.24 10.77
CA ALA A 350 -29.24 -16.78 10.00
C ALA A 350 -30.25 -17.49 10.91
N ALA A 351 -29.77 -18.25 11.90
CA ALA A 351 -30.63 -18.90 12.89
C ALA A 351 -31.36 -17.88 13.78
N ALA A 352 -30.67 -16.86 14.28
CA ALA A 352 -31.25 -15.82 15.13
C ALA A 352 -32.36 -15.05 14.40
N ALA A 353 -32.12 -14.67 13.14
CA ALA A 353 -33.12 -14.03 12.28
C ALA A 353 -34.35 -14.93 12.06
N LYS A 354 -34.16 -16.24 11.87
CA LYS A 354 -35.26 -17.20 11.69
C LYS A 354 -36.09 -17.41 12.96
N THR A 355 -35.45 -17.40 14.13
CA THR A 355 -36.12 -17.64 15.42
C THR A 355 -36.57 -16.37 16.15
N GLY A 356 -36.19 -15.19 15.64
CA GLY A 356 -36.46 -13.90 16.30
C GLY A 356 -35.67 -13.70 17.60
N VAL A 357 -34.52 -14.36 17.75
CA VAL A 357 -33.65 -14.20 18.93
C VAL A 357 -32.80 -12.95 18.74
N GLU A 358 -32.83 -12.05 19.71
CA GLU A 358 -31.95 -10.87 19.74
C GLU A 358 -30.53 -11.28 20.18
N LEU A 359 -29.52 -10.83 19.43
CA LEU A 359 -28.12 -11.08 19.75
C LEU A 359 -27.57 -9.91 20.56
N HIS A 360 -27.03 -10.21 21.74
CA HIS A 360 -26.36 -9.24 22.61
C HIS A 360 -24.83 -9.35 22.47
N TRP A 361 -24.35 -9.30 21.23
CA TRP A 361 -22.92 -9.33 20.95
C TRP A 361 -22.28 -7.97 21.24
N PRO A 362 -20.96 -7.92 21.50
CA PRO A 362 -20.25 -6.68 21.79
C PRO A 362 -20.43 -5.65 20.66
N GLU A 363 -20.78 -4.42 21.04
CA GLU A 363 -20.74 -3.23 20.20
C GLU A 363 -19.70 -2.26 20.76
N GLN A 364 -18.81 -1.76 19.91
CA GLN A 364 -17.79 -0.79 20.30
C GLN A 364 -18.30 0.63 20.06
N GLY A 365 -18.25 1.46 21.12
CA GLY A 365 -18.67 2.85 21.06
C GLY A 365 -17.86 3.68 20.05
N VAL A 366 -18.42 4.82 19.66
CA VAL A 366 -17.77 5.76 18.71
C VAL A 366 -16.46 6.35 19.23
N ASP A 367 -16.24 6.27 20.54
CA ASP A 367 -15.03 6.65 21.28
C ASP A 367 -13.88 5.65 21.09
N VAL A 368 -14.16 4.41 20.66
CA VAL A 368 -13.12 3.46 20.28
C VAL A 368 -12.50 3.92 18.95
N THR A 369 -11.19 4.19 18.98
CA THR A 369 -10.42 4.49 17.78
C THR A 369 -10.38 3.24 16.90
N PRO A 370 -10.79 3.32 15.61
CA PRO A 370 -10.74 2.15 14.74
C PRO A 370 -9.32 1.63 14.57
N ALA A 371 -9.18 0.32 14.44
CA ALA A 371 -7.88 -0.29 14.14
C ALA A 371 -7.33 0.26 12.81
N PRO A 372 -6.02 0.53 12.71
CA PRO A 372 -5.36 0.75 11.44
C PRO A 372 -5.74 -0.36 10.45
N THR A 373 -6.08 0.03 9.23
CA THR A 373 -6.61 -0.89 8.22
C THR A 373 -5.57 -1.18 7.14
N ILE A 374 -5.33 -2.45 6.85
CA ILE A 374 -4.51 -2.93 5.75
C ILE A 374 -5.41 -3.37 4.59
N GLY A 375 -5.11 -2.89 3.39
CA GLY A 375 -5.88 -3.15 2.17
C GLY A 375 -6.69 -1.94 1.72
N THR A 376 -7.61 -2.13 0.78
CA THR A 376 -8.43 -1.08 0.16
C THR A 376 -9.91 -1.38 0.32
N ASP A 377 -10.70 -0.35 0.62
CA ASP A 377 -12.16 -0.38 0.76
C ASP A 377 -12.88 0.30 -0.42
N ARG A 378 -12.24 0.32 -1.60
CA ARG A 378 -12.87 0.85 -2.81
C ARG A 378 -14.12 0.03 -3.16
N ALA A 379 -15.15 0.71 -3.66
CA ALA A 379 -16.43 0.09 -4.04
C ALA A 379 -16.25 -1.02 -5.08
N ALA A 380 -16.92 -2.16 -4.89
CA ALA A 380 -16.78 -3.35 -5.73
C ALA A 380 -17.27 -3.15 -7.18
N ASN A 381 -18.27 -2.28 -7.37
CA ASN A 381 -18.94 -2.10 -8.66
C ASN A 381 -18.98 -0.64 -9.09
N ASN A 382 -18.96 -0.43 -10.41
CA ASN A 382 -19.35 0.84 -11.01
C ASN A 382 -20.87 0.89 -11.28
N GLU A 383 -21.36 2.04 -11.75
CA GLU A 383 -22.78 2.24 -12.04
C GLU A 383 -23.30 1.24 -13.10
N SER A 384 -22.50 0.96 -14.14
CA SER A 384 -22.87 0.06 -15.23
C SER A 384 -23.15 -1.36 -14.72
N GLU A 385 -22.30 -1.89 -13.84
CA GLU A 385 -22.46 -3.20 -13.22
C GLU A 385 -23.62 -3.24 -12.23
N ALA A 386 -23.74 -2.22 -11.38
CA ALA A 386 -24.80 -2.13 -10.39
C ALA A 386 -26.19 -2.09 -11.05
N ARG A 387 -26.34 -1.33 -12.15
CA ARG A 387 -27.60 -1.18 -12.91
C ARG A 387 -28.16 -2.50 -13.43
N VAL A 388 -27.31 -3.46 -13.77
CA VAL A 388 -27.73 -4.78 -14.27
C VAL A 388 -27.80 -5.85 -13.16
N GLY A 389 -27.54 -5.46 -11.91
CA GLY A 389 -27.61 -6.35 -10.74
C GLY A 389 -26.36 -7.20 -10.50
N LEU A 390 -25.23 -6.88 -11.14
CA LEU A 390 -23.96 -7.58 -10.94
C LEU A 390 -23.26 -7.22 -9.60
N GLY A 391 -23.94 -6.51 -8.70
CA GLY A 391 -23.52 -6.37 -7.30
C GLY A 391 -23.67 -7.67 -6.51
N ALA A 392 -24.55 -8.59 -6.93
CA ALA A 392 -24.61 -9.92 -6.35
C ALA A 392 -23.45 -10.78 -6.89
N PRO A 393 -22.51 -11.26 -6.04
CA PRO A 393 -21.32 -11.96 -6.53
C PRO A 393 -21.63 -13.19 -7.39
N ILE A 394 -22.68 -13.93 -7.05
CA ILE A 394 -23.11 -15.10 -7.83
C ILE A 394 -23.37 -14.77 -9.31
N TYR A 395 -24.00 -13.62 -9.61
CA TYR A 395 -24.30 -13.24 -10.99
C TYR A 395 -23.03 -12.80 -11.72
N MET A 396 -22.13 -12.10 -11.03
CA MET A 396 -20.82 -11.74 -11.59
C MET A 396 -20.00 -12.99 -11.92
N TYR A 397 -19.83 -13.91 -10.96
CA TYR A 397 -19.05 -15.13 -11.20
C TYR A 397 -19.70 -16.06 -12.22
N ALA A 398 -21.03 -16.07 -12.36
CA ALA A 398 -21.69 -16.84 -13.41
C ALA A 398 -21.48 -16.21 -14.79
N LEU A 399 -21.45 -14.88 -14.87
CA LEU A 399 -21.05 -14.16 -16.09
C LEU A 399 -19.59 -14.51 -16.46
N LEU A 400 -18.66 -14.47 -15.49
CA LEU A 400 -17.25 -14.86 -15.69
C LEU A 400 -17.12 -16.32 -16.12
N GLU A 401 -17.98 -17.22 -15.62
CA GLU A 401 -18.01 -18.63 -16.02
C GLU A 401 -18.31 -18.80 -17.51
N SER A 402 -19.26 -18.05 -18.05
CA SER A 402 -19.56 -18.09 -19.48
C SER A 402 -18.40 -17.56 -20.34
N ALA A 403 -17.66 -16.55 -19.84
CA ALA A 403 -16.45 -16.07 -20.48
C ALA A 403 -15.32 -17.12 -20.44
N ASN A 404 -15.13 -17.80 -19.31
CA ASN A 404 -14.19 -18.92 -19.20
C ASN A 404 -14.54 -20.04 -20.19
N ARG A 405 -15.83 -20.41 -20.28
CA ARG A 405 -16.31 -21.41 -21.24
C ARG A 405 -15.92 -21.05 -22.67
N ARG A 406 -16.03 -19.77 -23.04
CA ARG A 406 -15.60 -19.28 -24.36
C ARG A 406 -14.11 -19.52 -24.59
N VAL A 407 -13.27 -19.14 -23.62
CA VAL A 407 -11.80 -19.31 -23.70
C VAL A 407 -11.42 -20.78 -23.83
N LEU A 408 -12.14 -21.67 -23.12
CA LEU A 408 -11.92 -23.12 -23.17
C LEU A 408 -12.52 -23.80 -24.41
N GLY A 409 -13.37 -23.10 -25.18
CA GLY A 409 -14.01 -23.64 -26.38
C GLY A 409 -15.00 -24.77 -26.11
N ARG A 410 -15.57 -24.85 -24.89
CA ARG A 410 -16.46 -25.95 -24.47
C ARG A 410 -17.93 -25.70 -24.82
N ALA A 411 -18.62 -26.75 -25.20
CA ALA A 411 -20.09 -26.73 -25.30
C ALA A 411 -20.72 -26.54 -23.91
N PRO A 412 -21.95 -25.98 -23.79
CA PRO A 412 -22.58 -25.73 -22.49
C PRO A 412 -22.61 -26.96 -21.57
N LYS A 413 -23.03 -28.12 -22.10
CA LYS A 413 -23.13 -29.36 -21.32
C LYS A 413 -21.76 -29.88 -20.87
N GLU A 414 -20.79 -29.92 -21.77
CA GLU A 414 -19.41 -30.33 -21.48
C GLU A 414 -18.78 -29.44 -20.40
N HIS A 415 -19.05 -28.13 -20.45
CA HIS A 415 -18.56 -27.20 -19.44
C HIS A 415 -19.17 -27.45 -18.06
N THR A 416 -20.48 -27.69 -18.00
CA THR A 416 -21.18 -28.03 -16.75
C THR A 416 -20.68 -29.34 -16.14
N GLU A 417 -20.38 -30.34 -16.98
CA GLU A 417 -19.76 -31.60 -16.55
C GLU A 417 -18.38 -31.33 -15.94
N ALA A 418 -17.52 -30.56 -16.62
CA ALA A 418 -16.16 -30.28 -16.15
C ALA A 418 -16.11 -29.51 -14.82
N ILE A 419 -16.92 -28.45 -14.66
CA ILE A 419 -16.95 -27.70 -13.40
C ILE A 419 -17.56 -28.50 -12.25
N SER A 420 -18.48 -29.43 -12.55
CA SER A 420 -19.06 -30.34 -11.55
C SER A 420 -18.09 -31.42 -11.13
N GLU A 421 -17.27 -31.94 -12.05
CA GLU A 421 -16.18 -32.86 -11.71
C GLU A 421 -15.11 -32.18 -10.85
N LEU A 422 -14.74 -30.94 -11.18
CA LEU A 422 -13.85 -30.12 -10.34
C LEU A 422 -14.42 -29.97 -8.93
N TRP A 423 -15.70 -29.61 -8.80
CA TRP A 423 -16.36 -29.44 -7.51
C TRP A 423 -16.52 -30.76 -6.74
N SER A 424 -16.74 -31.88 -7.43
CA SER A 424 -16.78 -33.21 -6.81
C SER A 424 -15.46 -33.51 -6.10
N ARG A 425 -14.32 -33.26 -6.75
CA ARG A 425 -12.99 -33.40 -6.12
C ARG A 425 -12.83 -32.51 -4.88
N TYR A 426 -13.34 -31.28 -4.92
CA TYR A 426 -13.33 -30.39 -3.76
C TYR A 426 -14.18 -30.95 -2.60
N SER A 427 -15.33 -31.55 -2.89
CA SER A 427 -16.17 -32.20 -1.88
C SER A 427 -15.47 -33.42 -1.24
N SER A 428 -14.73 -34.22 -2.03
CA SER A 428 -13.94 -35.34 -1.51
C SER A 428 -12.84 -34.86 -0.54
N VAL A 429 -12.17 -33.74 -0.85
CA VAL A 429 -11.19 -33.13 0.07
C VAL A 429 -11.87 -32.62 1.34
N ALA A 430 -13.05 -31.99 1.24
CA ALA A 430 -13.81 -31.52 2.38
C ALA A 430 -14.26 -32.67 3.30
N ALA A 431 -14.69 -33.80 2.73
CA ALA A 431 -15.10 -34.98 3.48
C ALA A 431 -13.98 -35.55 4.37
N ALA A 432 -12.72 -35.40 3.93
CA ALA A 432 -11.54 -35.80 4.70
C ALA A 432 -11.03 -34.72 5.68
N ASN A 433 -11.58 -33.50 5.65
CA ASN A 433 -11.16 -32.39 6.49
C ASN A 433 -12.04 -32.28 7.74
N GLU A 434 -11.47 -32.50 8.93
CA GLU A 434 -12.19 -32.42 10.20
C GLU A 434 -12.84 -31.04 10.47
N ASN A 435 -12.28 -29.99 9.88
CA ASN A 435 -12.74 -28.62 10.04
C ASN A 435 -13.76 -28.20 8.96
N ALA A 436 -14.02 -29.03 7.94
CA ALA A 436 -14.97 -28.70 6.87
C ALA A 436 -16.39 -28.53 7.40
N TRP A 437 -17.11 -27.48 6.98
CA TRP A 437 -18.49 -27.28 7.40
C TRP A 437 -19.41 -28.43 6.96
N GLN A 438 -19.28 -28.86 5.70
CA GLN A 438 -20.06 -29.92 5.09
C GLN A 438 -19.14 -31.08 4.66
N PRO A 439 -18.93 -32.10 5.52
CA PRO A 439 -18.03 -33.22 5.24
C PRO A 439 -18.70 -34.33 4.41
N GLU A 440 -19.68 -33.98 3.58
CA GLU A 440 -20.36 -34.91 2.68
C GLU A 440 -19.67 -34.86 1.31
N GLU A 441 -19.42 -36.03 0.73
CA GLU A 441 -18.90 -36.17 -0.61
C GLU A 441 -20.05 -36.23 -1.62
N PHE A 442 -19.91 -35.49 -2.73
CA PHE A 442 -20.90 -35.42 -3.80
C PHE A 442 -20.26 -35.86 -5.11
N ASP A 443 -20.95 -36.72 -5.86
CA ASP A 443 -20.55 -37.02 -7.23
C ASP A 443 -20.88 -35.84 -8.18
N ALA A 444 -20.22 -35.83 -9.34
CA ALA A 444 -20.38 -34.75 -10.32
C ALA A 444 -21.84 -34.63 -10.82
N ASP A 445 -22.56 -35.75 -10.96
CA ASP A 445 -23.94 -35.75 -11.43
C ASP A 445 -24.88 -35.07 -10.44
N ALA A 446 -24.72 -35.30 -9.13
CA ALA A 446 -25.49 -34.67 -8.08
C ALA A 446 -25.23 -33.15 -7.99
N ILE A 447 -24.01 -32.73 -8.29
CA ILE A 447 -23.61 -31.31 -8.33
C ILE A 447 -24.19 -30.61 -9.56
N ALA A 448 -24.11 -31.26 -10.72
CA ALA A 448 -24.56 -30.72 -12.00
C ALA A 448 -26.09 -30.58 -12.09
N ASN A 449 -26.82 -31.58 -11.59
CA ASN A 449 -28.25 -31.69 -11.86
C ASN A 449 -29.10 -30.98 -10.80
N PRO A 450 -30.10 -30.18 -11.22
CA PRO A 450 -30.95 -29.46 -10.28
C PRO A 450 -31.86 -30.40 -9.49
N ALA A 451 -31.93 -30.19 -8.18
CA ALA A 451 -32.84 -30.89 -7.28
C ALA A 451 -33.41 -29.92 -6.24
N GLU A 452 -34.40 -30.34 -5.44
CA GLU A 452 -34.97 -29.50 -4.37
C GLU A 452 -33.88 -29.00 -3.39
N SER A 453 -32.91 -29.87 -3.04
CA SER A 453 -31.76 -29.54 -2.20
C SER A 453 -30.63 -28.80 -2.94
N ASN A 454 -30.61 -28.86 -4.28
CA ASN A 454 -29.57 -28.33 -5.17
C ASN A 454 -30.16 -27.55 -6.36
N ARG A 455 -31.03 -26.57 -6.09
CA ARG A 455 -31.68 -25.78 -7.16
C ARG A 455 -30.68 -24.96 -7.98
N LEU A 456 -31.08 -24.53 -9.19
CA LEU A 456 -30.37 -23.49 -9.93
C LEU A 456 -30.41 -22.15 -9.16
N ILE A 457 -29.30 -21.43 -9.18
CA ILE A 457 -29.20 -20.08 -8.61
C ILE A 457 -29.00 -19.06 -9.73
N SER A 458 -28.00 -19.28 -10.57
CA SER A 458 -27.74 -18.48 -11.76
C SER A 458 -26.99 -19.36 -12.74
N ALA A 459 -27.51 -19.56 -13.96
CA ALA A 459 -26.85 -20.47 -14.91
C ALA A 459 -25.38 -20.07 -15.14
N PRO A 460 -24.41 -21.01 -15.08
CA PRO A 460 -24.62 -22.47 -14.99
C PRO A 460 -24.64 -23.04 -13.55
N TYR A 461 -24.60 -22.21 -12.52
CA TYR A 461 -24.45 -22.66 -11.13
C TYR A 461 -25.76 -23.14 -10.49
N THR A 462 -25.70 -24.39 -10.02
CA THR A 462 -26.55 -24.93 -8.97
C THR A 462 -26.07 -24.46 -7.59
N LYS A 463 -26.87 -24.69 -6.56
CA LYS A 463 -26.52 -24.34 -5.17
C LYS A 463 -25.19 -24.95 -4.71
N LEU A 464 -24.89 -26.19 -5.11
CA LEU A 464 -23.65 -26.89 -4.77
C LEU A 464 -22.43 -26.37 -5.55
N LEU A 465 -22.60 -25.51 -6.55
CA LEU A 465 -21.49 -24.81 -7.22
C LEU A 465 -21.21 -23.42 -6.59
N CYS A 466 -21.93 -23.07 -5.53
CA CYS A 466 -21.84 -21.75 -4.88
C CYS A 466 -21.12 -21.85 -3.52
N ALA A 467 -20.40 -20.79 -3.13
CA ALA A 467 -19.85 -20.66 -1.78
C ALA A 467 -20.95 -20.73 -0.70
N ASN A 468 -20.63 -21.37 0.44
CA ASN A 468 -21.51 -21.40 1.61
C ASN A 468 -21.01 -20.39 2.66
N LEU A 469 -21.64 -19.21 2.69
CA LEU A 469 -21.30 -18.14 3.63
C LEU A 469 -22.00 -18.27 5.00
N GLN A 470 -22.95 -19.19 5.14
CA GLN A 470 -23.69 -19.39 6.38
C GLN A 470 -22.96 -20.40 7.26
N VAL A 471 -21.78 -20.02 7.73
CA VAL A 471 -20.91 -20.83 8.57
C VAL A 471 -20.50 -20.07 9.82
N ASP A 472 -20.32 -20.82 10.91
CA ASP A 472 -19.68 -20.33 12.14
C ASP A 472 -18.29 -20.97 12.25
N MET A 473 -17.28 -20.25 11.79
CA MET A 473 -15.92 -20.77 11.70
C MET A 473 -14.91 -19.69 12.06
N ALA A 474 -13.81 -20.10 12.69
CA ALA A 474 -12.72 -19.21 13.03
C ALA A 474 -11.36 -19.89 12.89
N SER A 475 -10.33 -19.08 12.67
CA SER A 475 -8.94 -19.50 12.59
C SER A 475 -8.05 -18.59 13.43
N GLY A 476 -7.01 -19.17 14.02
CA GLY A 476 -5.92 -18.47 14.70
C GLY A 476 -4.58 -18.97 14.19
N ILE A 477 -3.66 -18.06 13.92
CA ILE A 477 -2.29 -18.34 13.49
C ILE A 477 -1.34 -17.54 14.39
N ILE A 478 -0.31 -18.20 14.90
CA ILE A 478 0.79 -17.55 15.62
C ILE A 478 1.99 -17.50 14.68
N LEU A 479 2.34 -16.28 14.29
CA LEU A 479 3.49 -15.97 13.47
C LEU A 479 4.54 -15.27 14.35
N CYS A 480 5.79 -15.71 14.32
CA CYS A 480 6.84 -15.07 15.07
C CYS A 480 8.20 -15.12 14.39
N SER A 481 9.19 -14.43 14.95
CA SER A 481 10.59 -14.60 14.56
C SER A 481 11.12 -15.94 15.07
N VAL A 482 12.07 -16.56 14.37
CA VAL A 482 12.72 -17.81 14.84
C VAL A 482 13.37 -17.64 16.22
N ALA A 483 13.89 -16.44 16.53
CA ALA A 483 14.42 -16.13 17.86
C ALA A 483 13.34 -16.13 18.95
N ALA A 484 12.16 -15.57 18.67
CA ALA A 484 11.02 -15.63 19.58
C ALA A 484 10.48 -17.06 19.73
N ALA A 485 10.46 -17.84 18.65
CA ALA A 485 10.08 -19.26 18.68
C ALA A 485 11.03 -20.08 19.57
N GLU A 486 12.33 -19.91 19.42
CA GLU A 486 13.35 -20.57 20.25
C GLU A 486 13.25 -20.14 21.72
N ALA A 487 13.12 -18.84 21.98
CA ALA A 487 12.97 -18.30 23.35
C ALA A 487 11.70 -18.81 24.05
N ALA A 488 10.61 -19.00 23.30
CA ALA A 488 9.37 -19.57 23.80
C ALA A 488 9.41 -21.11 23.93
N GLY A 489 10.51 -21.76 23.53
CA GLY A 489 10.67 -23.21 23.59
C GLY A 489 9.79 -23.98 22.59
N VAL A 490 9.41 -23.34 21.47
CA VAL A 490 8.63 -24.00 20.42
C VAL A 490 9.50 -25.04 19.71
N PRO A 491 9.09 -26.31 19.64
CA PRO A 491 9.80 -27.35 18.89
C PRO A 491 9.96 -27.00 17.40
N GLN A 492 11.16 -27.23 16.83
CA GLN A 492 11.45 -26.87 15.43
C GLN A 492 10.66 -27.69 14.39
N ASP A 493 10.17 -28.87 14.74
CA ASP A 493 9.27 -29.66 13.88
C ASP A 493 7.86 -29.03 13.75
N LYS A 494 7.56 -27.99 14.55
CA LYS A 494 6.36 -27.16 14.39
C LYS A 494 6.56 -25.99 13.44
N TRP A 495 7.78 -25.71 12.99
CA TRP A 495 8.10 -24.51 12.25
C TRP A 495 7.73 -24.66 10.77
N VAL A 496 6.87 -23.76 10.29
CA VAL A 496 6.58 -23.61 8.86
C VAL A 496 6.95 -22.20 8.44
N PHE A 497 7.91 -22.09 7.53
CA PHE A 497 8.46 -20.85 7.06
C PHE A 497 7.64 -20.28 5.91
N LEU A 498 7.62 -18.95 5.82
CA LEU A 498 7.12 -18.23 4.67
C LEU A 498 8.31 -17.93 3.75
N HIS A 499 8.22 -18.33 2.49
CA HIS A 499 9.28 -18.11 1.50
C HIS A 499 9.06 -16.81 0.74
N ALA A 500 7.82 -16.52 0.37
CA ALA A 500 7.41 -15.28 -0.26
C ALA A 500 5.93 -15.01 0.00
N GLY A 501 5.57 -13.73 0.01
CA GLY A 501 4.18 -13.29 -0.13
C GLY A 501 4.07 -12.27 -1.25
N ALA A 502 2.96 -12.23 -1.97
CA ALA A 502 2.73 -11.18 -2.96
C ALA A 502 1.26 -10.77 -3.00
N SER A 503 0.98 -9.52 -3.40
CA SER A 503 -0.40 -9.05 -3.65
C SER A 503 -0.45 -8.04 -4.80
N ALA A 504 -1.59 -8.02 -5.48
CA ALA A 504 -1.88 -7.09 -6.58
C ALA A 504 -3.39 -7.00 -6.84
N TYR A 505 -3.76 -6.07 -7.71
CA TYR A 505 -5.14 -5.87 -8.15
C TYR A 505 -5.23 -5.97 -9.67
N ASP A 506 -6.28 -6.62 -10.18
CA ASP A 506 -6.67 -6.49 -11.59
C ASP A 506 -7.31 -5.12 -11.84
N GLU A 507 -7.62 -4.82 -13.11
CA GLU A 507 -8.54 -3.74 -13.43
C GLU A 507 -9.80 -3.87 -12.57
N TRP A 508 -10.09 -2.77 -11.87
CA TRP A 508 -10.87 -2.82 -10.64
C TRP A 508 -12.32 -3.22 -10.92
N PHE A 509 -12.90 -2.59 -11.93
CA PHE A 509 -14.24 -2.91 -12.41
C PHE A 509 -14.15 -3.99 -13.48
N VAL A 510 -14.90 -5.08 -13.27
CA VAL A 510 -14.92 -6.24 -14.17
C VAL A 510 -15.32 -5.82 -15.59
N SER A 511 -16.29 -4.92 -15.67
CA SER A 511 -16.79 -4.34 -16.93
C SER A 511 -15.75 -3.52 -17.69
N GLU A 512 -14.62 -3.17 -17.06
CA GLU A 512 -13.53 -2.42 -17.68
C GLU A 512 -12.34 -3.30 -18.07
N ARG A 513 -12.32 -4.58 -17.69
CA ARG A 513 -11.23 -5.50 -18.06
C ARG A 513 -11.15 -5.71 -19.57
N ALA A 514 -9.93 -5.85 -20.10
CA ALA A 514 -9.76 -6.23 -21.50
C ALA A 514 -10.45 -7.58 -21.78
N GLU A 515 -10.29 -8.52 -20.87
CA GLU A 515 -10.88 -9.86 -20.92
C GLU A 515 -11.50 -10.21 -19.58
N LEU A 516 -12.72 -10.76 -19.59
CA LEU A 516 -13.43 -11.14 -18.37
C LEU A 516 -12.80 -12.38 -17.71
N ALA A 517 -12.25 -13.28 -18.50
CA ALA A 517 -11.71 -14.57 -18.07
C ALA A 517 -10.18 -14.55 -17.87
N ALA A 518 -9.56 -13.39 -17.65
CA ALA A 518 -8.12 -13.30 -17.41
C ALA A 518 -7.83 -12.56 -16.10
N SER A 519 -6.68 -12.86 -15.50
CA SER A 519 -6.16 -12.12 -14.34
C SER A 519 -4.64 -11.94 -14.47
N PRO A 520 -4.21 -10.88 -15.18
CA PRO A 520 -2.81 -10.45 -15.19
C PRO A 520 -2.23 -10.27 -13.78
N ALA A 521 -3.06 -9.87 -12.81
CA ALA A 521 -2.61 -9.71 -11.43
C ALA A 521 -2.24 -11.06 -10.77
N ILE A 522 -3.04 -12.12 -10.93
CA ILE A 522 -2.69 -13.46 -10.41
C ILE A 522 -1.39 -13.95 -11.04
N ASN A 523 -1.23 -13.77 -12.35
CA ASN A 523 0.00 -14.14 -13.05
C ASN A 523 1.22 -13.41 -12.47
N ALA A 524 1.12 -12.09 -12.29
CA ALA A 524 2.22 -11.28 -11.77
C ALA A 524 2.61 -11.67 -10.34
N ILE A 525 1.64 -11.90 -9.44
CA ILE A 525 1.94 -12.29 -8.05
C ILE A 525 2.49 -13.72 -7.97
N GLY A 526 1.95 -14.65 -8.77
CA GLY A 526 2.43 -16.03 -8.83
C GLY A 526 3.86 -16.09 -9.33
N ALA A 527 4.13 -15.44 -10.46
CA ALA A 527 5.46 -15.42 -11.07
C ALA A 527 6.49 -14.71 -10.18
N SER A 528 6.13 -13.63 -9.49
CA SER A 528 7.05 -12.94 -8.57
C SER A 528 7.35 -13.75 -7.31
N ALA A 529 6.33 -14.35 -6.68
CA ALA A 529 6.51 -15.18 -5.49
C ALA A 529 7.34 -16.44 -5.77
N LEU A 530 7.05 -17.16 -6.88
CA LEU A 530 7.79 -18.36 -7.29
C LEU A 530 9.26 -18.04 -7.59
N ARG A 531 9.52 -16.97 -8.37
CA ARG A 531 10.89 -16.52 -8.67
C ARG A 531 11.67 -16.15 -7.41
N HIS A 532 11.07 -15.40 -6.48
CA HIS A 532 11.71 -15.03 -5.21
C HIS A 532 12.05 -16.25 -4.36
N SER A 533 11.17 -17.25 -4.38
CA SER A 533 11.36 -18.51 -3.65
C SER A 533 12.36 -19.47 -4.32
N GLY A 534 12.77 -19.18 -5.56
CA GLY A 534 13.69 -20.03 -6.33
C GLY A 534 13.08 -21.36 -6.81
N ILE A 535 11.76 -21.44 -6.94
CA ILE A 535 11.02 -22.65 -7.34
C ILE A 535 10.11 -22.40 -8.55
N GLY A 536 9.72 -23.47 -9.24
CA GLY A 536 8.65 -23.47 -10.24
C GLY A 536 7.30 -23.90 -9.66
N ILE A 537 6.22 -23.70 -10.42
CA ILE A 537 4.88 -24.14 -9.99
C ILE A 537 4.81 -25.67 -9.82
N ASP A 538 5.62 -26.43 -10.56
CA ASP A 538 5.67 -27.90 -10.47
C ASP A 538 6.33 -28.41 -9.19
N ASP A 539 7.12 -27.57 -8.50
CA ASP A 539 7.73 -27.91 -7.21
C ASP A 539 6.71 -27.77 -6.04
N VAL A 540 5.59 -27.09 -6.27
CA VAL A 540 4.54 -26.87 -5.27
C VAL A 540 3.62 -28.07 -5.21
N LYS A 541 3.74 -28.88 -4.16
CA LYS A 541 2.92 -30.10 -4.03
C LYS A 541 1.52 -29.83 -3.49
N HIS A 542 1.41 -29.01 -2.45
CA HIS A 542 0.14 -28.75 -1.77
C HIS A 542 -0.41 -27.39 -2.19
N VAL A 543 -1.58 -27.37 -2.81
CA VAL A 543 -2.18 -26.15 -3.37
C VAL A 543 -3.53 -25.90 -2.73
N ASP A 544 -3.79 -24.67 -2.32
CA ASP A 544 -5.12 -24.18 -2.01
C ASP A 544 -5.43 -22.89 -2.76
N LEU A 545 -6.19 -23.03 -3.84
CA LEU A 545 -6.73 -21.91 -4.60
C LEU A 545 -8.05 -21.46 -3.99
N TYR A 546 -8.20 -20.15 -3.76
CA TYR A 546 -9.45 -19.56 -3.29
C TYR A 546 -10.62 -19.94 -4.20
N ALA A 547 -11.63 -20.62 -3.63
CA ALA A 547 -12.67 -21.32 -4.41
C ALA A 547 -14.08 -20.94 -3.97
N CYS A 548 -14.48 -19.68 -4.23
CA CYS A 548 -15.86 -19.25 -4.03
C CYS A 548 -16.81 -19.78 -5.13
N PHE A 549 -16.29 -19.88 -6.36
CA PHE A 549 -16.97 -20.36 -7.55
C PHE A 549 -15.96 -21.03 -8.51
N PRO A 550 -16.40 -21.95 -9.39
CA PRO A 550 -15.49 -22.64 -10.33
C PRO A 550 -14.71 -21.72 -11.24
N SER A 551 -15.33 -20.65 -11.73
CA SER A 551 -14.67 -19.65 -12.57
C SER A 551 -13.42 -19.05 -11.92
N ALA A 552 -13.44 -18.78 -10.61
CA ALA A 552 -12.29 -18.23 -9.90
C ALA A 552 -11.12 -19.21 -9.88
N VAL A 553 -11.40 -20.50 -9.64
CA VAL A 553 -10.39 -21.57 -9.62
C VAL A 553 -9.81 -21.78 -11.01
N GLN A 554 -10.66 -21.85 -12.05
CA GLN A 554 -10.21 -22.01 -13.43
C GLN A 554 -9.30 -20.87 -13.90
N ILE A 555 -9.66 -19.61 -13.57
CA ILE A 555 -8.82 -18.45 -13.88
C ILE A 555 -7.50 -18.55 -13.12
N ALA A 556 -7.54 -18.74 -11.80
CA ALA A 556 -6.33 -18.81 -10.98
C ALA A 556 -5.39 -19.95 -11.40
N ALA A 557 -5.94 -21.13 -11.70
CA ALA A 557 -5.17 -22.28 -12.16
C ALA A 557 -4.44 -21.96 -13.48
N ARG A 558 -5.16 -21.43 -14.47
CA ARG A 558 -4.57 -21.04 -15.77
C ARG A 558 -3.46 -20.00 -15.60
N GLU A 559 -3.69 -18.96 -14.81
CA GLU A 559 -2.72 -17.87 -14.63
C GLU A 559 -1.45 -18.31 -13.88
N LEU A 560 -1.56 -19.33 -13.04
CA LEU A 560 -0.43 -19.94 -12.30
C LEU A 560 0.23 -21.09 -13.07
N GLY A 561 -0.35 -21.56 -14.18
CA GLY A 561 0.15 -22.72 -14.93
C GLY A 561 -0.23 -24.08 -14.33
N LEU A 562 -1.32 -24.14 -13.58
CA LEU A 562 -1.91 -25.36 -13.03
C LEU A 562 -3.02 -25.88 -13.96
N ASP A 563 -3.12 -27.21 -14.09
CA ASP A 563 -4.22 -27.86 -14.80
C ASP A 563 -5.41 -28.02 -13.85
N ALA A 564 -6.52 -27.36 -14.16
CA ALA A 564 -7.75 -27.46 -13.37
C ALA A 564 -8.42 -28.84 -13.47
N ASP A 565 -8.16 -29.58 -14.53
CA ASP A 565 -8.79 -30.86 -14.81
C ASP A 565 -7.94 -32.06 -14.35
N ASP A 566 -6.71 -31.85 -13.88
CA ASP A 566 -5.84 -32.91 -13.37
C ASP A 566 -6.43 -33.51 -12.07
N PRO A 567 -6.91 -34.77 -12.09
CA PRO A 567 -7.48 -35.40 -10.91
C PRO A 567 -6.43 -35.82 -9.88
N THR A 568 -5.15 -35.84 -10.26
CA THR A 568 -4.05 -36.30 -9.40
C THR A 568 -3.47 -35.20 -8.52
N ARG A 569 -3.78 -33.93 -8.85
CA ARG A 569 -3.30 -32.75 -8.13
C ARG A 569 -4.48 -31.91 -7.62
N PRO A 570 -4.99 -32.19 -6.41
CA PRO A 570 -6.04 -31.38 -5.80
C PRO A 570 -5.62 -29.91 -5.70
N LEU A 571 -6.49 -29.01 -6.15
CA LEU A 571 -6.28 -27.54 -6.08
C LEU A 571 -6.82 -26.92 -4.78
N THR A 572 -7.12 -27.76 -3.80
CA THR A 572 -7.50 -27.36 -2.45
C THR A 572 -6.97 -28.34 -1.41
N VAL A 573 -6.63 -27.82 -0.24
CA VAL A 573 -6.38 -28.63 0.97
C VAL A 573 -7.56 -28.57 1.95
N THR A 574 -8.47 -27.61 1.76
CA THR A 574 -9.60 -27.34 2.66
C THR A 574 -10.93 -27.92 2.17
N GLY A 575 -11.09 -28.08 0.85
CA GLY A 575 -12.36 -28.44 0.20
C GLY A 575 -13.17 -27.24 -0.32
N GLY A 576 -12.56 -26.06 -0.41
CA GLY A 576 -13.19 -24.83 -0.94
C GLY A 576 -14.28 -24.22 -0.06
N LEU A 577 -14.82 -23.07 -0.50
CA LEU A 577 -15.81 -22.33 0.29
C LEU A 577 -17.21 -22.97 0.24
N THR A 578 -17.49 -23.83 -0.73
CA THR A 578 -18.75 -24.58 -0.79
C THR A 578 -18.83 -25.62 0.33
N PHE A 579 -17.86 -26.54 0.38
CA PHE A 579 -17.93 -27.72 1.24
C PHE A 579 -17.09 -27.57 2.52
N GLY A 580 -15.84 -27.08 2.37
CA GLY A 580 -15.00 -26.69 3.50
C GLY A 580 -15.64 -25.60 4.36
N GLY A 581 -16.49 -24.78 3.77
CA GLY A 581 -17.19 -23.66 4.39
C GLY A 581 -16.53 -22.34 4.04
N GLY A 582 -17.34 -21.31 3.80
CA GLY A 582 -16.86 -19.99 3.38
C GLY A 582 -17.01 -18.95 4.48
N PRO A 583 -16.08 -18.85 5.45
CA PRO A 583 -16.09 -17.78 6.45
C PRO A 583 -15.66 -16.45 5.82
N GLY A 584 -16.41 -15.99 4.82
CA GLY A 584 -16.29 -14.68 4.17
C GLY A 584 -14.85 -14.28 3.87
N ASN A 585 -14.39 -13.24 4.57
CA ASN A 585 -13.06 -12.66 4.41
C ASN A 585 -11.93 -13.57 4.92
N ASN A 586 -12.26 -14.53 5.79
CA ASN A 586 -11.31 -15.32 6.56
C ASN A 586 -11.03 -16.72 5.98
N TYR A 587 -11.48 -17.06 4.77
CA TYR A 587 -11.16 -18.38 4.21
C TYR A 587 -9.64 -18.62 4.06
N GLY A 588 -8.87 -17.61 3.63
CA GLY A 588 -7.43 -17.75 3.38
C GLY A 588 -6.61 -18.21 4.59
N SER A 589 -6.96 -17.78 5.80
CA SER A 589 -6.29 -18.22 7.04
C SER A 589 -6.67 -19.64 7.43
N HIS A 590 -7.87 -20.13 7.07
CA HIS A 590 -8.20 -21.56 7.18
C HIS A 590 -7.36 -22.38 6.20
N ALA A 591 -7.16 -21.90 4.97
CA ALA A 591 -6.30 -22.55 3.99
C ALA A 591 -4.85 -22.66 4.48
N VAL A 592 -4.27 -21.56 4.96
CA VAL A 592 -2.91 -21.56 5.54
C VAL A 592 -2.83 -22.45 6.79
N ALA A 593 -3.82 -22.41 7.68
CA ALA A 593 -3.83 -23.28 8.87
C ALA A 593 -3.82 -24.77 8.51
N THR A 594 -4.60 -25.18 7.51
CA THR A 594 -4.62 -26.56 7.02
C THR A 594 -3.31 -26.91 6.29
N LEU A 595 -2.77 -25.99 5.49
CA LEU A 595 -1.51 -26.16 4.77
C LEU A 595 -0.33 -26.37 5.72
N VAL A 596 -0.27 -25.64 6.84
CA VAL A 596 0.76 -25.81 7.88
C VAL A 596 0.78 -27.24 8.42
N GLY A 597 -0.39 -27.86 8.64
CA GLY A 597 -0.47 -29.27 9.03
C GLY A 597 0.14 -30.19 7.97
N ARG A 598 -0.24 -30.02 6.69
CA ARG A 598 0.28 -30.81 5.56
C ARG A 598 1.80 -30.69 5.41
N LEU A 599 2.34 -29.48 5.58
CA LEU A 599 3.77 -29.21 5.44
C LEU A 599 4.59 -29.74 6.61
N ARG A 600 4.02 -29.88 7.80
CA ARG A 600 4.68 -30.58 8.92
C ARG A 600 4.73 -32.09 8.68
N ASP A 601 3.68 -32.67 8.09
CA ASP A 601 3.64 -34.08 7.73
C ASP A 601 4.54 -34.41 6.51
N ASP A 602 4.79 -33.43 5.64
CA ASP A 602 5.62 -33.53 4.43
C ASP A 602 6.65 -32.39 4.35
N PRO A 603 7.68 -32.40 5.20
CA PRO A 603 8.55 -31.24 5.46
C PRO A 603 9.46 -30.82 4.31
N SER A 604 9.67 -31.69 3.33
CA SER A 604 10.42 -31.37 2.10
C SER A 604 9.60 -30.67 1.03
N SER A 605 8.27 -30.62 1.18
CA SER A 605 7.38 -30.09 0.15
C SER A 605 7.17 -28.59 0.27
N PHE A 606 6.71 -27.98 -0.83
CA PHE A 606 6.21 -26.62 -0.86
C PHE A 606 4.69 -26.60 -0.91
N GLY A 607 4.14 -25.60 -0.23
CA GLY A 607 2.73 -25.29 -0.20
C GLY A 607 2.45 -23.90 -0.74
N LEU A 608 1.31 -23.73 -1.40
CA LEU A 608 0.85 -22.45 -1.94
C LEU A 608 -0.60 -22.22 -1.55
N SER A 609 -0.90 -21.03 -1.05
CA SER A 609 -2.27 -20.58 -0.82
C SER A 609 -2.53 -19.27 -1.55
N THR A 610 -3.68 -19.18 -2.23
CA THR A 610 -4.18 -17.92 -2.77
C THR A 610 -5.38 -17.43 -1.97
N SER A 611 -5.58 -16.12 -1.98
CA SER A 611 -6.73 -15.46 -1.39
C SER A 611 -7.23 -14.38 -2.33
N LEU A 612 -8.54 -14.25 -2.42
CA LEU A 612 -9.21 -13.45 -3.44
C LEU A 612 -10.30 -12.58 -2.83
N GLY A 613 -10.31 -11.30 -3.19
CA GLY A 613 -11.37 -10.34 -2.86
C GLY A 613 -12.19 -9.90 -4.07
N TRP A 614 -13.48 -9.64 -3.82
CA TRP A 614 -14.48 -9.23 -4.81
C TRP A 614 -14.65 -10.21 -5.97
N TYR A 615 -14.39 -9.78 -7.21
CA TYR A 615 -14.72 -10.50 -8.45
C TYR A 615 -13.44 -10.83 -9.22
N VAL A 616 -12.58 -11.68 -8.64
CA VAL A 616 -11.20 -11.86 -9.15
C VAL A 616 -10.50 -10.48 -9.24
N THR A 617 -10.67 -9.62 -8.23
CA THR A 617 -10.20 -8.22 -8.28
C THR A 617 -8.99 -7.99 -7.39
N LYS A 618 -9.05 -8.48 -6.15
CA LYS A 618 -7.98 -8.36 -5.16
C LYS A 618 -7.33 -9.71 -4.97
N HIS A 619 -6.01 -9.77 -5.06
CA HIS A 619 -5.29 -11.03 -5.02
C HIS A 619 -4.14 -10.98 -4.05
N ALA A 620 -3.98 -12.05 -3.27
CA ALA A 620 -2.83 -12.28 -2.45
C ALA A 620 -2.42 -13.75 -2.48
N ILE A 621 -1.12 -14.01 -2.41
CA ILE A 621 -0.53 -15.34 -2.46
C ILE A 621 0.55 -15.48 -1.39
N GLY A 622 0.74 -16.70 -0.89
CA GLY A 622 1.84 -17.08 0.00
C GLY A 622 2.43 -18.43 -0.38
N ILE A 623 3.76 -18.54 -0.27
CA ILE A 623 4.52 -19.79 -0.45
C ILE A 623 5.11 -20.21 0.89
N TYR A 624 4.93 -21.49 1.23
CA TYR A 624 5.20 -22.03 2.55
C TYR A 624 5.99 -23.35 2.46
N SER A 625 6.87 -23.61 3.43
CA SER A 625 7.51 -24.93 3.61
C SER A 625 8.05 -25.08 5.03
N ALA A 626 8.17 -26.32 5.52
CA ALA A 626 8.92 -26.59 6.75
C ALA A 626 10.44 -26.48 6.54
N THR A 627 10.90 -26.41 5.29
CA THR A 627 12.29 -26.10 4.96
C THR A 627 12.51 -24.58 5.01
N PRO A 628 13.57 -24.09 5.69
CA PRO A 628 13.86 -22.65 5.75
C PRO A 628 14.16 -22.05 4.37
N PRO A 629 13.78 -20.79 4.11
CA PRO A 629 13.94 -20.16 2.81
C PRO A 629 15.43 -19.93 2.48
N ALA A 630 15.76 -19.90 1.19
CA ALA A 630 17.12 -19.63 0.73
C ALA A 630 17.46 -18.14 0.82
N GLU A 631 16.49 -17.30 0.48
CA GLU A 631 16.52 -15.85 0.57
C GLU A 631 15.65 -15.37 1.73
N ASP A 632 15.88 -14.14 2.19
CA ASP A 632 15.03 -13.53 3.21
C ASP A 632 13.60 -13.34 2.70
N TYR A 633 12.63 -13.44 3.62
CA TYR A 633 11.22 -13.23 3.28
C TYR A 633 10.99 -11.83 2.69
N ARG A 634 10.18 -11.76 1.64
CA ARG A 634 9.68 -10.51 1.07
C ARG A 634 8.19 -10.56 0.82
N TYR A 635 7.50 -9.47 1.19
CA TYR A 635 6.17 -9.15 0.71
C TYR A 635 6.27 -8.31 -0.58
N LEU A 636 5.98 -8.93 -1.71
CA LEU A 636 6.15 -8.36 -3.05
C LEU A 636 4.86 -7.68 -3.53
N GLN A 637 5.00 -6.54 -4.20
CA GLN A 637 3.91 -5.82 -4.88
C GLN A 637 4.31 -5.61 -6.35
N PRO A 638 4.22 -6.66 -7.18
CA PRO A 638 4.66 -6.56 -8.56
C PRO A 638 3.79 -5.58 -9.35
N ILE A 639 4.39 -4.91 -10.33
CA ILE A 639 3.65 -4.13 -11.32
C ILE A 639 2.86 -5.11 -12.20
N VAL A 640 1.56 -4.85 -12.36
CA VAL A 640 0.67 -5.64 -13.22
C VAL A 640 0.63 -5.00 -14.60
N ASP A 641 1.09 -5.75 -15.61
CA ASP A 641 0.95 -5.36 -17.00
C ASP A 641 -0.48 -5.67 -17.47
N ASN A 642 -1.35 -4.66 -17.35
CA ASN A 642 -2.75 -4.80 -17.74
C ASN A 642 -2.91 -4.52 -19.25
N PRO A 643 -3.57 -5.42 -20.00
CA PRO A 643 -3.96 -5.11 -21.36
C PRO A 643 -4.91 -3.90 -21.41
N PRO A 644 -5.03 -3.22 -22.57
CA PRO A 644 -5.90 -2.06 -22.72
C PRO A 644 -7.33 -2.33 -22.22
N SER A 645 -7.79 -1.50 -21.27
CA SER A 645 -9.13 -1.61 -20.69
C SER A 645 -10.22 -1.31 -21.73
N ARG A 646 -11.40 -1.90 -21.52
CA ARG A 646 -12.60 -1.64 -22.33
C ARG A 646 -13.50 -0.64 -21.60
N PRO A 647 -13.80 0.53 -22.15
CA PRO A 647 -14.75 1.44 -21.53
C PRO A 647 -16.13 0.78 -21.38
N ALA A 648 -16.73 0.89 -20.20
CA ALA A 648 -18.11 0.46 -19.96
C ALA A 648 -19.10 1.57 -20.40
N ARG A 649 -20.08 1.22 -21.24
CA ARG A 649 -21.10 2.14 -21.75
C ARG A 649 -22.50 1.72 -21.32
N SER A 650 -23.27 2.67 -20.78
CA SER A 650 -24.65 2.46 -20.32
C SER A 650 -25.71 3.01 -21.28
N ASP A 651 -25.31 3.87 -22.23
CA ASP A 651 -26.19 4.63 -23.13
C ASP A 651 -26.10 4.17 -24.60
N TYR A 652 -25.43 3.06 -24.88
CA TYR A 652 -25.18 2.58 -26.23
C TYR A 652 -26.45 2.02 -26.89
N ARG A 653 -26.63 2.34 -28.18
CA ARG A 653 -27.62 1.74 -29.07
C ARG A 653 -26.96 1.44 -30.41
N GLY A 654 -27.11 0.22 -30.91
CA GLY A 654 -26.46 -0.22 -32.14
C GLY A 654 -26.00 -1.67 -32.10
N PRO A 655 -25.27 -2.10 -33.14
CA PRO A 655 -24.77 -3.47 -33.24
C PRO A 655 -23.74 -3.76 -32.13
N ALA A 656 -23.69 -5.01 -31.69
CA ALA A 656 -22.74 -5.55 -30.72
C ALA A 656 -22.62 -7.08 -30.88
N VAL A 657 -21.72 -7.70 -30.13
CA VAL A 657 -21.51 -9.16 -30.10
C VAL A 657 -21.54 -9.64 -28.65
N VAL A 658 -22.26 -10.72 -28.35
CA VAL A 658 -22.33 -11.29 -27.00
C VAL A 658 -20.96 -11.87 -26.59
N GLU A 659 -20.37 -11.32 -25.53
CA GLU A 659 -19.10 -11.78 -24.96
C GLU A 659 -19.32 -12.82 -23.86
N ALA A 660 -20.30 -12.57 -23.00
CA ALA A 660 -20.61 -13.38 -21.82
C ALA A 660 -22.08 -13.18 -21.42
N TYR A 661 -22.67 -14.16 -20.73
CA TYR A 661 -24.01 -14.04 -20.17
C TYR A 661 -24.21 -14.90 -18.91
N THR A 662 -25.24 -14.57 -18.14
CA THR A 662 -25.81 -15.45 -17.12
C THR A 662 -27.32 -15.23 -17.01
N VAL A 663 -28.01 -16.17 -16.36
CA VAL A 663 -29.45 -16.14 -16.14
C VAL A 663 -29.72 -16.41 -14.65
N PRO A 664 -30.09 -15.41 -13.85
CA PRO A 664 -30.58 -15.61 -12.49
C PRO A 664 -31.90 -16.39 -12.44
N PHE A 665 -32.07 -17.22 -11.42
CA PHE A 665 -33.29 -18.01 -11.19
C PHE A 665 -33.91 -17.73 -9.82
N ASP A 666 -35.24 -17.71 -9.77
CA ASP A 666 -35.99 -17.58 -8.54
C ASP A 666 -35.97 -18.90 -7.72
N ARG A 667 -36.67 -18.91 -6.58
CA ARG A 667 -36.74 -20.12 -5.73
C ARG A 667 -37.59 -21.25 -6.30
N ASP A 668 -38.50 -20.94 -7.22
CA ASP A 668 -39.39 -21.90 -7.88
C ASP A 668 -38.74 -22.47 -9.16
N GLY A 669 -37.55 -21.98 -9.54
CA GLY A 669 -36.78 -22.43 -10.69
C GLY A 669 -37.10 -21.68 -11.99
N GLY A 670 -37.86 -20.58 -11.92
CA GLY A 670 -38.15 -19.71 -13.06
C GLY A 670 -36.97 -18.77 -13.36
N PRO A 671 -36.60 -18.55 -14.65
CA PRO A 671 -35.58 -17.56 -15.00
C PRO A 671 -36.12 -16.14 -14.77
N GLU A 672 -35.40 -15.33 -13.99
CA GLU A 672 -35.80 -13.97 -13.63
C GLU A 672 -35.48 -12.96 -14.73
N ALA A 673 -34.30 -13.07 -15.33
CA ALA A 673 -33.79 -12.18 -16.37
C ALA A 673 -32.56 -12.80 -17.06
N GLY A 674 -32.19 -12.30 -18.24
CA GLY A 674 -30.86 -12.49 -18.82
C GLY A 674 -29.96 -11.31 -18.46
N VAL A 675 -28.71 -11.57 -18.08
CA VAL A 675 -27.68 -10.55 -17.90
C VAL A 675 -26.56 -10.84 -18.89
N LEU A 676 -26.28 -9.90 -19.80
CA LEU A 676 -25.32 -10.06 -20.88
C LEU A 676 -24.22 -9.00 -20.79
N SER A 677 -23.00 -9.40 -21.10
CA SER A 677 -21.92 -8.54 -21.57
C SER A 677 -21.88 -8.61 -23.09
N VAL A 678 -21.99 -7.45 -23.75
CA VAL A 678 -21.88 -7.35 -25.21
C VAL A 678 -20.81 -6.33 -25.59
N LEU A 679 -20.11 -6.57 -26.68
CA LEU A 679 -19.02 -5.72 -27.18
C LEU A 679 -19.45 -4.98 -28.43
N THR A 680 -19.29 -3.66 -28.44
CA THR A 680 -19.54 -2.82 -29.61
C THR A 680 -18.47 -3.08 -30.70
N PRO A 681 -18.69 -2.67 -31.96
CA PRO A 681 -17.65 -2.69 -32.99
C PRO A 681 -16.39 -1.89 -32.62
N GLY A 682 -16.48 -0.92 -31.69
CA GLY A 682 -15.36 -0.14 -31.18
C GLY A 682 -14.61 -0.79 -30.01
N GLY A 683 -15.04 -1.97 -29.56
CA GLY A 683 -14.42 -2.70 -28.45
C GLY A 683 -14.91 -2.28 -27.06
N GLU A 684 -15.84 -1.33 -26.96
CA GLU A 684 -16.45 -0.93 -25.69
C GLU A 684 -17.41 -2.01 -25.17
N ARG A 685 -17.57 -2.11 -23.86
CA ARG A 685 -18.45 -3.10 -23.23
C ARG A 685 -19.77 -2.46 -22.82
N VAL A 686 -20.87 -3.14 -23.13
CA VAL A 686 -22.22 -2.75 -22.74
C VAL A 686 -22.81 -3.89 -21.93
N LEU A 687 -23.32 -3.57 -20.74
CA LEU A 687 -24.02 -4.53 -19.90
C LEU A 687 -25.52 -4.34 -20.07
N VAL A 688 -26.22 -5.44 -20.35
CA VAL A 688 -27.66 -5.45 -20.58
C VAL A 688 -28.32 -6.45 -19.64
N ARG A 689 -29.38 -6.01 -18.94
CA ARG A 689 -30.29 -6.89 -18.22
C ARG A 689 -31.64 -6.88 -18.93
N THR A 690 -32.10 -8.02 -19.41
CA THR A 690 -33.33 -8.12 -20.20
C THR A 690 -34.27 -9.18 -19.64
N THR A 691 -35.58 -8.94 -19.79
CA THR A 691 -36.65 -9.90 -19.45
C THR A 691 -37.41 -10.37 -20.70
N GLN A 692 -36.90 -10.05 -21.89
CA GLN A 692 -37.44 -10.53 -23.16
C GLN A 692 -37.44 -12.05 -23.21
N SER A 693 -38.61 -12.67 -23.33
CA SER A 693 -38.76 -14.13 -23.19
C SER A 693 -38.00 -14.91 -24.26
N GLU A 694 -37.91 -14.37 -25.48
CA GLU A 694 -37.15 -14.96 -26.58
C GLU A 694 -35.64 -14.91 -26.35
N ILE A 695 -35.13 -13.86 -25.69
CA ILE A 695 -33.71 -13.74 -25.36
C ILE A 695 -33.39 -14.66 -24.18
N VAL A 696 -34.20 -14.61 -23.12
CA VAL A 696 -34.03 -15.46 -21.94
C VAL A 696 -34.06 -16.94 -22.31
N ALA A 697 -34.99 -17.37 -23.16
CA ALA A 697 -35.04 -18.75 -23.65
C ALA A 697 -33.75 -19.14 -24.40
N GLU A 698 -33.21 -18.25 -25.23
CA GLU A 698 -31.93 -18.52 -25.91
C GLU A 698 -30.76 -18.67 -24.93
N LEU A 699 -30.70 -17.85 -23.87
CA LEU A 699 -29.63 -17.93 -22.87
C LEU A 699 -29.70 -19.21 -22.04
N VAL A 700 -30.91 -19.76 -21.84
CA VAL A 700 -31.13 -20.98 -21.05
C VAL A 700 -30.91 -22.23 -21.89
N ASP A 701 -31.55 -22.30 -23.07
CA ASP A 701 -31.63 -23.52 -23.88
C ASP A 701 -30.62 -23.55 -25.05
N GLY A 702 -30.08 -22.38 -25.43
CA GLY A 702 -29.18 -22.21 -26.57
C GLY A 702 -27.72 -21.94 -26.16
N ASP A 703 -26.95 -21.40 -27.11
CA ASP A 703 -25.60 -20.89 -26.88
C ASP A 703 -25.45 -19.51 -27.51
N ALA A 704 -25.55 -18.49 -26.66
CA ALA A 704 -25.52 -17.11 -27.11
C ALA A 704 -24.11 -16.53 -27.28
N LEU A 705 -23.04 -17.24 -26.92
CA LEU A 705 -21.68 -16.70 -26.99
C LEU A 705 -21.27 -16.41 -28.43
N GLY A 706 -20.82 -15.17 -28.68
CA GLY A 706 -20.38 -14.71 -29.99
C GLY A 706 -21.53 -14.34 -30.94
N LEU A 707 -22.80 -14.44 -30.53
CA LEU A 707 -23.91 -14.07 -31.41
C LEU A 707 -23.92 -12.55 -31.64
N PRO A 708 -24.10 -12.10 -32.89
CA PRO A 708 -24.31 -10.69 -33.18
C PRO A 708 -25.71 -10.26 -32.74
N VAL A 709 -25.77 -9.12 -32.06
CA VAL A 709 -26.99 -8.54 -31.51
C VAL A 709 -27.08 -7.05 -31.82
N THR A 710 -28.28 -6.51 -31.82
CA THR A 710 -28.49 -5.06 -31.84
C THR A 710 -29.11 -4.62 -30.52
N VAL A 711 -28.41 -3.75 -29.79
CA VAL A 711 -28.90 -3.11 -28.56
C VAL A 711 -29.87 -2.00 -28.94
N LEU A 712 -31.14 -2.16 -28.57
CA LEU A 712 -32.21 -1.22 -28.88
C LEU A 712 -32.40 -0.21 -27.74
N ALA A 713 -32.30 -0.67 -26.49
CA ALA A 713 -32.42 0.14 -25.27
C ALA A 713 -31.56 -0.45 -24.14
N SER A 714 -31.66 0.12 -22.94
CA SER A 714 -30.91 -0.29 -21.75
C SER A 714 -31.15 -1.74 -21.31
N ASP A 715 -32.29 -2.29 -21.70
CA ASP A 715 -32.87 -3.58 -21.30
C ASP A 715 -33.43 -4.38 -22.50
N GLU A 716 -33.27 -3.86 -23.72
CA GLU A 716 -33.85 -4.42 -24.94
C GLU A 716 -32.78 -4.67 -26.01
N LEU A 717 -32.76 -5.89 -26.58
CA LEU A 717 -31.87 -6.28 -27.67
C LEU A 717 -32.54 -7.28 -28.63
N THR A 718 -32.01 -7.39 -29.85
CA THR A 718 -32.38 -8.43 -30.83
C THR A 718 -31.17 -9.27 -31.19
N ILE A 719 -31.37 -10.57 -31.42
CA ILE A 719 -30.36 -11.45 -32.01
C ILE A 719 -30.45 -11.34 -33.53
N ASP A 720 -29.38 -10.87 -34.15
CA ASP A 720 -29.37 -10.57 -35.59
C ASP A 720 -29.08 -11.82 -36.43
N SER A 721 -28.32 -12.77 -35.87
CA SER A 721 -27.98 -14.05 -36.48
C SER A 721 -27.65 -15.11 -35.42
N LYS A 722 -27.86 -16.38 -35.75
CA LYS A 722 -27.47 -17.56 -34.94
C LYS A 722 -26.09 -18.10 -35.30
N VAL A 723 -25.29 -17.31 -36.02
CA VAL A 723 -23.92 -17.63 -36.39
C VAL A 723 -22.99 -16.80 -35.52
N ALA A 724 -22.17 -17.48 -34.72
CA ALA A 724 -21.18 -16.82 -33.88
C ALA A 724 -20.13 -16.08 -34.72
N THR A 725 -19.65 -14.96 -34.17
CA THR A 725 -18.62 -14.10 -34.76
C THR A 725 -17.49 -13.87 -33.76
N ASP A 726 -16.36 -13.38 -34.28
CA ASP A 726 -15.22 -13.01 -33.44
C ASP A 726 -15.55 -11.80 -32.57
N LEU A 727 -14.97 -11.76 -31.37
CA LEU A 727 -15.16 -10.63 -30.48
C LEU A 727 -14.35 -9.43 -30.97
N PRO A 728 -14.90 -8.20 -30.94
CA PRO A 728 -14.14 -7.00 -31.18
C PRO A 728 -12.95 -6.87 -30.22
N GLU A 729 -11.78 -6.50 -30.74
CA GLU A 729 -10.61 -6.20 -29.92
C GLU A 729 -10.87 -5.03 -28.96
N PRO A 730 -10.17 -4.93 -27.82
CA PRO A 730 -10.23 -3.74 -26.97
C PRO A 730 -9.85 -2.48 -27.76
N PRO A 731 -10.41 -1.31 -27.40
CA PRO A 731 -9.96 -0.06 -28.01
C PRO A 731 -8.49 0.22 -27.68
N PRO A 732 -7.77 1.00 -28.51
CA PRO A 732 -6.41 1.40 -28.19
C PRO A 732 -6.33 2.09 -26.83
N ALA A 733 -5.34 1.72 -26.00
CA ALA A 733 -5.16 2.34 -24.69
C ALA A 733 -4.98 3.86 -24.82
N PRO A 734 -5.62 4.67 -23.95
CA PRO A 734 -5.52 6.13 -24.01
C PRO A 734 -4.14 6.66 -23.61
N VAL A 735 -3.33 5.82 -22.95
CA VAL A 735 -1.93 6.06 -22.59
C VAL A 735 -1.13 4.81 -22.95
N LEU A 736 0.00 4.98 -23.64
CA LEU A 736 0.96 3.91 -23.94
C LEU A 736 2.19 4.09 -23.07
N VAL A 737 2.78 2.98 -22.61
CA VAL A 737 4.00 2.98 -21.81
C VAL A 737 5.03 2.08 -22.49
N GLU A 738 6.24 2.58 -22.67
CA GLU A 738 7.36 1.85 -23.27
C GLU A 738 8.61 1.99 -22.39
N ARG A 739 9.25 0.88 -22.04
CA ARG A 739 10.51 0.87 -21.28
C ARG A 739 11.70 0.80 -22.24
N ARG A 740 12.63 1.75 -22.15
CA ARG A 740 13.90 1.78 -22.90
C ARG A 740 15.08 1.92 -21.95
N GLY A 741 15.73 0.80 -21.59
CA GLY A 741 16.87 0.82 -20.67
C GLY A 741 16.46 1.36 -19.29
N ALA A 742 16.94 2.55 -18.91
CA ALA A 742 16.59 3.25 -17.67
C ALA A 742 15.52 4.35 -17.85
N VAL A 743 15.02 4.54 -19.08
CA VAL A 743 13.99 5.53 -19.44
C VAL A 743 12.61 4.86 -19.59
N THR A 744 11.56 5.56 -19.15
CA THR A 744 10.15 5.17 -19.37
C THR A 744 9.46 6.22 -20.23
N VAL A 745 8.99 5.83 -21.42
CA VAL A 745 8.25 6.71 -22.33
C VAL A 745 6.75 6.52 -22.10
N ILE A 746 6.07 7.59 -21.72
CA ILE A 746 4.64 7.65 -21.46
C ILE A 746 4.00 8.51 -22.54
N THR A 747 3.11 7.94 -23.32
CA THR A 747 2.55 8.59 -24.52
C THR A 747 1.03 8.71 -24.42
N LEU A 748 0.51 9.93 -24.47
CA LEU A 748 -0.92 10.18 -24.63
C LEU A 748 -1.38 9.76 -26.04
N ASN A 749 -2.40 8.89 -26.09
CA ASN A 749 -2.82 8.20 -27.30
C ASN A 749 -4.31 8.40 -27.61
N ARG A 750 -4.71 9.67 -27.76
CA ARG A 750 -6.05 10.07 -28.23
C ARG A 750 -5.93 11.11 -29.36
N PRO A 751 -5.26 10.81 -30.48
CA PRO A 751 -4.92 11.81 -31.50
C PRO A 751 -6.17 12.42 -32.18
N HIS A 752 -7.26 11.66 -32.28
CA HIS A 752 -8.54 12.10 -32.85
C HIS A 752 -9.21 13.25 -32.07
N VAL A 753 -8.84 13.46 -30.81
CA VAL A 753 -9.24 14.62 -29.98
C VAL A 753 -8.02 15.43 -29.49
N ARG A 754 -6.90 15.37 -30.23
CA ARG A 754 -5.64 16.07 -29.90
C ARG A 754 -5.13 15.79 -28.48
N ASN A 755 -5.24 14.52 -28.07
CA ASN A 755 -4.80 14.04 -26.76
C ASN A 755 -5.45 14.76 -25.59
N ALA A 756 -6.70 15.25 -25.76
CA ALA A 756 -7.48 15.75 -24.64
C ALA A 756 -7.62 14.68 -23.55
N VAL A 757 -7.62 15.09 -22.28
CA VAL A 757 -7.63 14.20 -21.12
C VAL A 757 -9.04 14.12 -20.55
N ASP A 758 -9.63 12.93 -20.61
CA ASP A 758 -10.82 12.53 -19.84
C ASP A 758 -10.38 11.77 -18.57
N LEU A 759 -11.35 11.36 -17.73
CA LEU A 759 -11.05 10.64 -16.49
C LEU A 759 -10.31 9.32 -16.72
N ALA A 760 -10.66 8.57 -17.78
CA ALA A 760 -9.98 7.34 -18.13
C ALA A 760 -8.51 7.57 -18.49
N THR A 761 -8.23 8.60 -19.29
CA THR A 761 -6.86 9.00 -19.65
C THR A 761 -6.08 9.49 -18.43
N ALA A 762 -6.69 10.28 -17.55
CA ALA A 762 -6.07 10.75 -16.32
C ALA A 762 -5.72 9.58 -15.38
N THR A 763 -6.63 8.62 -15.23
CA THR A 763 -6.41 7.41 -14.43
C THR A 763 -5.30 6.55 -15.02
N ALA A 764 -5.28 6.36 -16.35
CA ALA A 764 -4.20 5.63 -17.02
C ALA A 764 -2.85 6.33 -16.88
N LEU A 765 -2.82 7.67 -16.94
CA LEU A 765 -1.61 8.44 -16.73
C LEU A 765 -1.12 8.35 -15.28
N GLU A 766 -2.01 8.44 -14.30
CA GLU A 766 -1.67 8.25 -12.88
C GLU A 766 -1.02 6.88 -12.65
N ARG A 767 -1.60 5.81 -13.20
CA ARG A 767 -1.04 4.46 -13.12
C ARG A 767 0.34 4.36 -13.77
N ALA A 768 0.53 4.95 -14.95
CA ALA A 768 1.82 4.95 -15.63
C ALA A 768 2.91 5.65 -14.81
N ILE A 769 2.58 6.78 -14.17
CA ILE A 769 3.50 7.52 -13.31
C ILE A 769 3.77 6.78 -12.00
N ASP A 770 2.75 6.18 -11.40
CA ASP A 770 2.90 5.33 -10.21
C ASP A 770 3.80 4.14 -10.47
N ALA A 771 3.60 3.43 -11.59
CA ALA A 771 4.46 2.32 -12.00
C ALA A 771 5.91 2.78 -12.23
N PHE A 772 6.10 3.94 -12.87
CA PHE A 772 7.42 4.55 -13.03
C PHE A 772 8.07 4.91 -11.68
N GLU A 773 7.30 5.41 -10.72
CA GLU A 773 7.80 5.80 -9.40
C GLU A 773 8.19 4.57 -8.57
N ALA A 774 7.43 3.46 -8.68
CA ALA A 774 7.71 2.19 -8.01
C ALA A 774 8.87 1.39 -8.63
N ASP A 775 9.12 1.49 -9.94
CA ASP A 775 10.20 0.76 -10.63
C ASP A 775 11.59 1.27 -10.21
N SER A 776 12.31 0.51 -9.37
CA SER A 776 13.66 0.84 -8.92
C SER A 776 14.72 0.83 -10.02
N ASP A 777 14.43 0.31 -11.22
CA ASP A 777 15.32 0.34 -12.37
C ASP A 777 15.00 1.52 -13.30
N ALA A 778 13.81 2.13 -13.17
CA ALA A 778 13.45 3.33 -13.91
C ALA A 778 14.06 4.58 -13.27
N ARG A 779 14.71 5.39 -14.11
CA ARG A 779 15.46 6.59 -13.69
C ARG A 779 14.80 7.88 -14.17
N VAL A 780 14.29 7.92 -15.40
CA VAL A 780 13.73 9.14 -16.02
C VAL A 780 12.49 8.78 -16.82
N ALA A 781 11.45 9.60 -16.73
CA ALA A 781 10.25 9.47 -17.56
C ALA A 781 10.21 10.55 -18.66
N ILE A 782 9.63 10.21 -19.80
CA ILE A 782 9.29 11.15 -20.87
C ILE A 782 7.78 11.12 -21.08
N LEU A 783 7.11 12.25 -20.97
CA LEU A 783 5.71 12.42 -21.36
C LEU A 783 5.65 12.99 -22.78
N THR A 784 4.88 12.37 -23.67
CA THR A 784 4.67 12.81 -25.06
C THR A 784 3.24 12.56 -25.53
N GLY A 785 2.88 13.02 -26.73
CA GLY A 785 1.56 12.83 -27.35
C GLY A 785 1.65 12.33 -28.78
N THR A 786 0.72 11.44 -29.17
CA THR A 786 0.58 10.95 -30.54
C THR A 786 -0.07 11.97 -31.49
N GLY A 787 0.05 11.75 -32.81
CA GLY A 787 -0.74 12.48 -33.81
C GLY A 787 -0.32 13.95 -34.03
N GLY A 788 0.92 14.32 -33.68
CA GLY A 788 1.45 15.66 -33.91
C GLY A 788 0.85 16.75 -33.00
N SER A 789 0.26 16.36 -31.88
CA SER A 789 -0.19 17.26 -30.83
C SER A 789 0.20 16.69 -29.48
N PHE A 790 0.74 17.52 -28.59
CA PHE A 790 1.09 17.08 -27.26
C PHE A 790 -0.18 16.81 -26.45
N CYS A 791 -0.97 17.85 -26.19
CA CYS A 791 -2.24 17.76 -25.48
C CYS A 791 -3.03 19.07 -25.60
N SER A 792 -4.34 18.98 -25.82
CA SER A 792 -5.25 20.14 -25.81
C SER A 792 -5.94 20.41 -24.47
N GLY A 793 -5.54 19.72 -23.39
CA GLY A 793 -6.08 19.86 -22.05
C GLY A 793 -7.29 18.97 -21.77
N MET A 794 -8.18 19.42 -20.89
CA MET A 794 -9.37 18.65 -20.50
C MET A 794 -10.30 18.38 -21.69
N ASP A 795 -10.82 17.16 -21.79
CA ASP A 795 -11.85 16.80 -22.75
C ASP A 795 -13.19 17.48 -22.37
N LEU A 796 -13.48 18.61 -23.03
CA LEU A 796 -14.68 19.40 -22.73
C LEU A 796 -15.98 18.67 -23.05
N LYS A 797 -15.96 17.66 -23.94
CA LYS A 797 -17.15 16.84 -24.20
C LYS A 797 -17.41 15.88 -23.05
N ALA A 798 -16.35 15.33 -22.45
CA ALA A 798 -16.45 14.53 -21.23
C ALA A 798 -16.89 15.38 -20.03
N ALA A 799 -16.29 16.55 -19.84
CA ALA A 799 -16.67 17.48 -18.78
C ALA A 799 -18.15 17.91 -18.86
N ALA A 800 -18.69 18.09 -20.07
CA ALA A 800 -20.11 18.38 -20.26
C ALA A 800 -21.05 17.24 -19.79
N ARG A 801 -20.54 16.01 -19.65
CA ARG A 801 -21.25 14.85 -19.06
C ARG A 801 -20.99 14.68 -17.56
N GLY A 802 -20.21 15.58 -16.95
CA GLY A 802 -19.81 15.50 -15.54
C GLY A 802 -18.51 14.74 -15.27
N GLU A 803 -17.81 14.27 -16.33
CA GLU A 803 -16.54 13.57 -16.21
C GLU A 803 -15.38 14.58 -16.20
N TYR A 804 -14.84 14.85 -15.01
CA TYR A 804 -13.64 15.68 -14.86
C TYR A 804 -12.40 14.79 -14.75
N PRO A 805 -11.27 15.13 -15.39
CA PRO A 805 -10.02 14.39 -15.30
C PRO A 805 -9.32 14.68 -13.97
N LEU A 806 -9.93 14.26 -12.86
CA LEU A 806 -9.42 14.45 -11.51
C LEU A 806 -9.24 13.09 -10.86
N THR A 807 -8.00 12.74 -10.55
CA THR A 807 -7.64 11.50 -9.86
C THR A 807 -7.49 11.76 -8.36
N GLU A 808 -7.76 10.75 -7.54
CA GLU A 808 -7.71 10.88 -6.08
C GLU A 808 -6.28 11.11 -5.56
N LYS A 809 -5.29 10.43 -6.14
CA LYS A 809 -3.91 10.44 -5.63
C LYS A 809 -3.05 11.54 -6.25
N ARG A 810 -3.15 11.79 -7.56
CA ARG A 810 -2.31 12.76 -8.28
C ARG A 810 -3.03 14.01 -8.78
N GLY A 811 -4.34 14.12 -8.56
CA GLY A 811 -5.13 15.31 -8.82
C GLY A 811 -5.43 15.54 -10.31
N PRO A 812 -5.49 16.81 -10.76
CA PRO A 812 -5.88 17.16 -12.14
C PRO A 812 -4.99 16.47 -13.18
N LEU A 813 -5.63 16.03 -14.26
CA LEU A 813 -5.02 15.38 -15.42
C LEU A 813 -4.23 14.09 -15.08
N GLY A 814 -4.32 13.57 -13.85
CA GLY A 814 -3.62 12.35 -13.44
C GLY A 814 -2.17 12.54 -12.96
N ILE A 815 -1.69 13.79 -12.88
CA ILE A 815 -0.28 14.06 -12.54
C ILE A 815 -0.06 15.45 -11.93
N SER A 816 -0.89 16.44 -12.25
CA SER A 816 -0.50 17.85 -12.08
C SER A 816 -0.40 18.33 -10.64
N ALA A 817 -1.11 17.71 -9.68
CA ALA A 817 -0.96 18.06 -8.26
C ALA A 817 0.26 17.38 -7.63
N LYS A 818 0.58 16.15 -8.04
CA LYS A 818 1.71 15.36 -7.53
C LYS A 818 2.50 14.72 -8.68
N PRO A 819 3.38 15.48 -9.36
CA PRO A 819 4.34 14.94 -10.32
C PRO A 819 5.27 13.89 -9.68
N PRO A 820 5.93 13.01 -10.44
CA PRO A 820 6.82 12.00 -9.88
C PRO A 820 8.04 12.63 -9.19
N SER A 821 8.52 12.01 -8.11
CA SER A 821 9.78 12.42 -7.44
C SER A 821 11.03 12.20 -8.31
N LYS A 822 10.96 11.25 -9.26
CA LYS A 822 12.00 11.02 -10.28
C LYS A 822 11.89 12.03 -11.44
N PRO A 823 12.98 12.30 -12.19
CA PRO A 823 12.96 13.24 -13.30
C PRO A 823 11.91 12.92 -14.39
N LEU A 824 11.22 13.97 -14.86
CA LEU A 824 10.21 13.94 -15.92
C LEU A 824 10.54 14.98 -17.00
N ILE A 825 10.53 14.54 -18.26
CA ILE A 825 10.72 15.39 -19.45
C ILE A 825 9.42 15.43 -20.24
N ALA A 826 8.95 16.61 -20.65
CA ALA A 826 7.89 16.74 -21.65
C ALA A 826 8.51 16.84 -23.05
N ALA A 827 8.16 15.92 -23.95
CA ALA A 827 8.50 15.98 -25.37
C ALA A 827 7.29 16.50 -26.17
N VAL A 828 7.34 17.77 -26.55
CA VAL A 828 6.18 18.51 -27.06
C VAL A 828 6.23 18.66 -28.58
N GLU A 829 5.36 17.92 -29.26
CA GLU A 829 5.01 18.12 -30.67
C GLU A 829 3.71 18.93 -30.81
N GLY A 830 3.70 19.94 -31.68
CA GLY A 830 2.50 20.74 -31.96
C GLY A 830 1.94 21.48 -30.73
N PRO A 831 0.60 21.59 -30.57
CA PRO A 831 0.01 22.35 -29.49
C PRO A 831 0.05 21.64 -28.12
N ALA A 832 0.55 22.36 -27.10
CA ALA A 832 0.37 22.10 -25.67
C ALA A 832 -0.52 23.22 -25.09
N LEU A 833 -1.84 23.01 -25.08
CA LEU A 833 -2.81 24.06 -24.77
C LEU A 833 -3.68 23.69 -23.57
N ALA A 834 -4.11 24.71 -22.82
CA ALA A 834 -4.91 24.57 -21.61
C ALA A 834 -4.23 23.60 -20.62
N GLY A 835 -4.97 22.60 -20.12
CA GLY A 835 -4.40 21.50 -19.35
C GLY A 835 -3.19 20.80 -19.99
N GLY A 836 -3.06 20.80 -21.32
CA GLY A 836 -1.86 20.27 -21.98
C GLY A 836 -0.62 21.12 -21.76
N CYS A 837 -0.77 22.44 -21.64
CA CYS A 837 0.29 23.32 -21.18
C CYS A 837 0.61 23.03 -19.70
N GLU A 838 -0.42 22.79 -18.89
CA GLU A 838 -0.24 22.44 -17.46
C GLU A 838 0.53 21.13 -17.29
N LEU A 839 0.26 20.11 -18.13
CA LEU A 839 1.03 18.86 -18.18
C LEU A 839 2.50 19.10 -18.53
N ALA A 840 2.78 19.94 -19.53
CA ALA A 840 4.16 20.27 -19.90
C ALA A 840 4.87 21.04 -18.78
N LEU A 841 4.16 21.95 -18.10
CA LEU A 841 4.68 22.71 -16.96
C LEU A 841 4.92 21.84 -15.72
N SER A 842 4.18 20.74 -15.57
CA SER A 842 4.40 19.73 -14.53
C SER A 842 5.66 18.89 -14.76
N ALA A 843 6.27 18.93 -15.95
CA ALA A 843 7.55 18.28 -16.22
C ALA A 843 8.72 19.18 -15.79
N ASP A 844 9.82 18.56 -15.37
CA ASP A 844 11.03 19.27 -14.92
C ASP A 844 11.70 19.97 -16.11
N LEU A 845 11.77 19.26 -17.24
CA LEU A 845 12.41 19.72 -18.47
C LEU A 845 11.44 19.63 -19.65
N ILE A 846 11.56 20.57 -20.58
CA ILE A 846 10.75 20.60 -21.80
C ILE A 846 11.65 20.55 -23.03
N VAL A 847 11.45 19.55 -23.86
CA VAL A 847 11.97 19.47 -25.22
C VAL A 847 10.80 19.68 -26.17
N ALA A 848 10.90 20.63 -27.10
CA ALA A 848 9.79 20.96 -27.98
C ALA A 848 10.22 21.10 -29.44
N ALA A 849 9.37 20.69 -30.37
CA ALA A 849 9.56 21.04 -31.77
C ALA A 849 9.50 22.57 -31.96
N ASN A 850 10.32 23.10 -32.87
CA ASN A 850 10.44 24.54 -33.11
C ASN A 850 9.11 25.21 -33.56
N ASN A 851 8.18 24.42 -34.11
CA ASN A 851 6.85 24.86 -34.54
C ASN A 851 5.76 24.63 -33.48
N SER A 852 6.08 24.08 -32.31
CA SER A 852 5.14 23.86 -31.21
C SER A 852 4.65 25.16 -30.57
N GLN A 853 3.49 25.09 -29.92
CA GLN A 853 2.83 26.23 -29.27
C GLN A 853 2.39 25.87 -27.86
N PHE A 854 2.57 26.79 -26.92
CA PHE A 854 2.15 26.63 -25.53
C PHE A 854 1.18 27.75 -25.14
N GLY A 855 0.13 27.42 -24.39
CA GLY A 855 -0.79 28.46 -23.94
C GLY A 855 -1.85 27.98 -22.97
N ILE A 856 -2.42 28.92 -22.22
CA ILE A 856 -3.51 28.70 -21.26
C ILE A 856 -4.76 29.52 -21.70
N PRO A 857 -5.51 29.05 -22.71
CA PRO A 857 -6.65 29.77 -23.29
C PRO A 857 -7.96 29.64 -22.48
N GLU A 858 -7.90 29.13 -21.24
CA GLU A 858 -9.02 28.99 -20.31
C GLU A 858 -9.81 30.28 -20.08
N PRO A 859 -9.18 31.48 -19.93
CA PRO A 859 -9.93 32.73 -19.74
C PRO A 859 -10.87 33.06 -20.90
N LYS A 860 -10.51 32.67 -22.14
CA LYS A 860 -11.38 32.83 -23.33
C LYS A 860 -12.64 31.97 -23.29
N ARG A 861 -12.70 31.01 -22.35
CA ARG A 861 -13.81 30.08 -22.14
C ARG A 861 -14.47 30.27 -20.77
N GLY A 862 -14.14 31.35 -20.05
CA GLY A 862 -14.65 31.60 -18.69
C GLY A 862 -14.11 30.62 -17.64
N LEU A 863 -12.96 30.00 -17.91
CA LEU A 863 -12.29 29.03 -17.04
C LEU A 863 -10.96 29.60 -16.53
N VAL A 864 -10.32 28.89 -15.60
CA VAL A 864 -8.98 29.19 -15.08
C VAL A 864 -8.11 27.93 -15.21
N ALA A 865 -6.83 28.10 -15.58
CA ALA A 865 -5.83 27.04 -15.61
C ALA A 865 -5.46 26.62 -14.17
N ALA A 866 -6.36 25.87 -13.55
CA ALA A 866 -6.34 25.47 -12.14
C ALA A 866 -5.65 24.11 -11.90
N GLY A 867 -5.15 23.45 -12.94
CA GLY A 867 -4.19 22.34 -12.84
C GLY A 867 -2.76 22.80 -12.47
N GLY A 868 -2.60 24.08 -12.10
CA GLY A 868 -1.32 24.69 -11.71
C GLY A 868 -0.67 25.53 -12.81
N GLY A 869 -1.33 25.75 -13.94
CA GLY A 869 -0.80 26.52 -15.07
C GLY A 869 -0.43 27.95 -14.69
N VAL A 870 -1.32 28.70 -14.04
CA VAL A 870 -1.02 30.09 -13.62
C VAL A 870 0.06 30.17 -12.53
N MET A 871 0.18 29.12 -11.70
CA MET A 871 1.19 29.03 -10.63
C MET A 871 2.57 28.75 -11.24
N ARG A 872 2.70 27.68 -12.03
CA ARG A 872 3.97 27.25 -12.62
C ARG A 872 4.48 28.19 -13.70
N LEU A 873 3.61 28.91 -14.42
CA LEU A 873 4.06 29.97 -15.33
C LEU A 873 4.75 31.10 -14.57
N ARG A 874 4.25 31.48 -13.38
CA ARG A 874 4.85 32.52 -12.55
C ARG A 874 6.22 32.09 -12.01
N GLU A 875 6.38 30.81 -11.67
CA GLU A 875 7.64 30.26 -11.18
C GLU A 875 8.70 30.17 -12.29
N ARG A 876 8.29 29.87 -13.53
CA ARG A 876 9.22 29.53 -14.62
C ARG A 876 9.45 30.66 -15.65
N LEU A 877 8.66 31.72 -15.63
CA LEU A 877 8.77 32.84 -16.58
C LEU A 877 8.81 34.21 -15.88
N PRO A 878 9.37 35.24 -16.54
CA PRO A 878 9.22 36.62 -16.10
C PRO A 878 7.74 36.99 -15.92
N ARG A 879 7.43 37.72 -14.83
CA ARG A 879 6.05 38.04 -14.42
C ARG A 879 5.19 38.56 -15.56
N ASN A 880 5.71 39.52 -16.33
CA ASN A 880 4.98 40.17 -17.40
C ASN A 880 4.62 39.21 -18.53
N ILE A 881 5.50 38.25 -18.84
CA ILE A 881 5.24 37.22 -19.84
C ILE A 881 4.21 36.21 -19.33
N ALA A 882 4.34 35.79 -18.07
CA ALA A 882 3.33 34.92 -17.44
C ALA A 882 1.94 35.58 -17.43
N MET A 883 1.87 36.88 -17.13
CA MET A 883 0.62 37.66 -17.18
C MET A 883 0.10 37.84 -18.60
N GLU A 884 0.96 38.00 -19.60
CA GLU A 884 0.55 38.05 -21.01
C GLU A 884 -0.15 36.76 -21.41
N LEU A 885 0.47 35.60 -21.18
CA LEU A 885 -0.14 34.29 -21.42
C LEU A 885 -1.46 34.11 -20.64
N ALA A 886 -1.47 34.46 -19.35
CA ALA A 886 -2.61 34.25 -18.46
C ALA A 886 -3.79 35.19 -18.70
N LEU A 887 -3.57 36.43 -19.15
CA LEU A 887 -4.65 37.41 -19.37
C LEU A 887 -5.16 37.41 -20.82
N THR A 888 -4.27 37.20 -21.80
CA THR A 888 -4.69 37.16 -23.21
C THR A 888 -5.27 35.80 -23.57
N GLY A 889 -4.76 34.71 -22.97
CA GLY A 889 -5.05 33.35 -23.40
C GLY A 889 -4.58 33.05 -24.83
N ASP A 890 -3.65 33.85 -25.37
CA ASP A 890 -3.00 33.60 -26.66
C ASP A 890 -1.82 32.63 -26.49
N PRO A 891 -1.61 31.68 -27.43
CA PRO A 891 -0.47 30.78 -27.37
C PRO A 891 0.83 31.49 -27.77
N MET A 892 1.96 31.00 -27.25
CA MET A 892 3.31 31.45 -27.58
C MET A 892 4.12 30.32 -28.23
N GLN A 893 4.92 30.68 -29.24
CA GLN A 893 5.78 29.73 -29.96
C GLN A 893 6.89 29.17 -29.08
N ALA A 894 7.24 27.89 -29.27
CA ALA A 894 8.31 27.21 -28.57
C ALA A 894 9.67 27.93 -28.70
N THR A 895 9.98 28.52 -29.87
CA THR A 895 11.21 29.30 -30.08
C THR A 895 11.34 30.47 -29.12
N ARG A 896 10.25 31.25 -28.95
CA ARG A 896 10.24 32.37 -28.00
C ARG A 896 10.35 31.87 -26.56
N LEU A 897 9.73 30.74 -26.24
CA LEU A 897 9.80 30.15 -24.90
C LEU A 897 11.16 29.54 -24.59
N ALA A 898 11.91 29.11 -25.60
CA ALA A 898 13.32 28.73 -25.47
C ALA A 898 14.20 29.94 -25.16
N ASP A 899 14.01 31.07 -25.85
CA ASP A 899 14.71 32.33 -25.55
C ASP A 899 14.46 32.83 -24.11
N LEU A 900 13.30 32.48 -23.56
CA LEU A 900 12.87 32.84 -22.21
C LEU A 900 13.24 31.80 -21.14
N GLY A 901 13.86 30.68 -21.54
CA GLY A 901 14.33 29.64 -20.62
C GLY A 901 13.28 28.61 -20.17
N LEU A 902 12.06 28.65 -20.71
CA LEU A 902 11.03 27.65 -20.39
C LEU A 902 11.26 26.32 -21.14
N VAL A 903 11.65 26.40 -22.42
CA VAL A 903 11.99 25.24 -23.25
C VAL A 903 13.49 25.00 -23.19
N ASN A 904 13.92 23.81 -22.74
CA ASN A 904 15.33 23.47 -22.55
C ASN A 904 16.04 23.14 -23.87
N ARG A 905 15.37 22.44 -24.80
CA ARG A 905 15.90 22.11 -26.12
C ARG A 905 14.81 22.23 -27.19
N LEU A 906 15.19 22.80 -28.34
CA LEU A 906 14.38 22.79 -29.54
C LEU A 906 14.76 21.58 -30.41
N ALA A 907 13.75 20.98 -31.03
CA ALA A 907 13.91 19.92 -32.03
C ALA A 907 13.29 20.34 -33.36
N GLU A 908 13.66 19.66 -34.44
CA GLU A 908 12.89 19.73 -35.68
C GLU A 908 11.50 19.09 -35.48
N PRO A 909 10.47 19.50 -36.25
CA PRO A 909 9.14 18.88 -36.17
C PRO A 909 9.19 17.37 -36.33
N GLY A 910 8.55 16.63 -35.41
CA GLY A 910 8.57 15.18 -35.34
C GLY A 910 9.80 14.57 -34.66
N LYS A 911 10.70 15.39 -34.10
CA LYS A 911 11.95 14.97 -33.44
C LYS A 911 12.01 15.29 -31.95
N ALA A 912 10.95 15.82 -31.34
CA ALA A 912 10.97 16.16 -29.91
C ALA A 912 11.22 14.94 -29.01
N LEU A 913 10.63 13.77 -29.33
CA LEU A 913 10.85 12.54 -28.56
C LEU A 913 12.30 12.04 -28.67
N ASP A 914 12.88 12.06 -29.88
CA ASP A 914 14.26 11.64 -30.11
C ASP A 914 15.23 12.50 -29.27
N VAL A 915 15.07 13.82 -29.31
CA VAL A 915 15.90 14.75 -28.52
C VAL A 915 15.64 14.64 -27.02
N ALA A 916 14.41 14.32 -26.61
CA ALA A 916 14.08 14.05 -25.21
C ALA A 916 14.72 12.75 -24.71
N LEU A 917 14.82 11.71 -25.54
CA LEU A 917 15.53 10.47 -25.22
C LEU A 917 17.03 10.72 -25.01
N GLU A 918 17.67 11.49 -25.89
CA GLU A 918 19.07 11.89 -25.71
C GLU A 918 19.29 12.63 -24.38
N LEU A 919 18.36 13.53 -24.01
CA LEU A 919 18.41 14.24 -22.73
C LEU A 919 18.15 13.29 -21.54
N ALA A 920 17.21 12.35 -21.67
CA ALA A 920 16.90 11.37 -20.64
C ALA A 920 18.08 10.43 -20.37
N GLU A 921 18.78 9.97 -21.41
CA GLU A 921 19.98 9.14 -21.29
C GLU A 921 21.12 9.88 -20.58
N GLN A 922 21.30 11.17 -20.85
CA GLN A 922 22.26 12.02 -20.13
C GLN A 922 21.93 12.18 -18.64
N ILE A 923 20.65 12.14 -18.28
CA ILE A 923 20.21 12.20 -16.89
C ILE A 923 20.38 10.81 -16.23
N ALA A 924 19.99 9.74 -16.93
CA ALA A 924 19.91 8.38 -16.39
C ALA A 924 21.27 7.79 -15.97
N VAL A 925 22.39 8.34 -16.46
CA VAL A 925 23.74 7.94 -16.03
C VAL A 925 24.16 8.51 -14.67
N ASN A 926 23.37 9.40 -14.06
CA ASN A 926 23.66 9.98 -12.75
C ASN A 926 23.04 9.16 -11.62
N ALA A 927 23.56 9.34 -10.40
CA ALA A 927 23.06 8.63 -9.22
C ALA A 927 21.59 9.01 -8.94
N PRO A 928 20.67 8.02 -8.83
CA PRO A 928 19.23 8.26 -8.71
C PRO A 928 18.84 9.07 -7.47
N LEU A 929 19.46 8.79 -6.32
CA LEU A 929 19.17 9.53 -5.08
C LEU A 929 19.64 10.98 -5.18
N SER A 930 20.76 11.25 -5.85
CA SER A 930 21.24 12.62 -6.11
C SER A 930 20.31 13.40 -7.02
N LEU A 931 19.74 12.76 -8.05
CA LEU A 931 18.75 13.38 -8.93
C LEU A 931 17.47 13.75 -8.18
N ALA A 932 16.91 12.81 -7.41
CA ALA A 932 15.70 13.02 -6.62
C ALA A 932 15.89 14.14 -5.58
N ALA A 933 17.01 14.12 -4.85
CA ALA A 933 17.33 15.17 -3.88
C ALA A 933 17.50 16.54 -4.55
N SER A 934 18.23 16.61 -5.67
CA SER A 934 18.46 17.86 -6.40
C SER A 934 17.15 18.47 -6.90
N LYS A 935 16.28 17.65 -7.49
CA LYS A 935 14.94 18.05 -7.93
C LYS A 935 14.12 18.60 -6.76
N ARG A 936 14.04 17.85 -5.66
CA ARG A 936 13.28 18.24 -4.47
C ARG A 936 13.75 19.57 -3.87
N ILE A 937 15.07 19.79 -3.82
CA ILE A 937 15.63 21.08 -3.37
C ILE A 937 15.16 22.22 -4.29
N VAL A 938 15.26 22.05 -5.60
CA VAL A 938 14.83 23.09 -6.57
C VAL A 938 13.34 23.40 -6.39
N ASP A 939 12.49 22.38 -6.31
CA ASP A 939 11.04 22.54 -6.21
C ASP A 939 10.60 23.19 -4.88
N GLU A 940 11.21 22.81 -3.76
CA GLU A 940 10.81 23.30 -2.44
C GLU A 940 11.45 24.66 -2.07
N SER A 941 12.55 25.05 -2.72
CA SER A 941 13.38 26.20 -2.30
C SER A 941 12.79 27.59 -2.54
N ALA A 942 11.71 27.71 -3.33
CA ALA A 942 11.17 28.99 -3.79
C ALA A 942 10.82 29.98 -2.66
N ASP A 943 10.33 29.46 -1.53
CA ASP A 943 9.91 30.24 -0.36
C ASP A 943 10.88 30.12 0.84
N TRP A 944 12.05 29.51 0.65
CA TRP A 944 13.05 29.42 1.71
C TRP A 944 13.71 30.77 1.95
N THR A 945 13.89 31.14 3.22
CA THR A 945 14.77 32.25 3.55
C THR A 945 16.23 31.84 3.32
N HIS A 946 17.11 32.81 3.10
CA HIS A 946 18.54 32.52 2.97
C HIS A 946 19.09 31.79 4.21
N ASP A 947 18.58 32.15 5.39
CA ASP A 947 19.04 31.60 6.67
C ASP A 947 18.56 30.15 6.89
N GLU A 948 17.37 29.77 6.42
CA GLU A 948 16.86 28.39 6.51
C GLU A 948 17.26 27.50 5.31
N GLY A 949 17.65 28.11 4.19
CA GLY A 949 17.82 27.39 2.92
C GLY A 949 18.92 26.34 2.95
N PHE A 950 20.06 26.62 3.61
CA PHE A 950 21.15 25.66 3.75
C PHE A 950 20.78 24.48 4.66
N ASP A 951 20.00 24.70 5.72
CA ASP A 951 19.55 23.65 6.64
C ASP A 951 18.59 22.69 5.93
N LYS A 952 17.55 23.24 5.28
CA LYS A 952 16.57 22.45 4.51
C LYS A 952 17.22 21.72 3.32
N GLN A 953 18.11 22.39 2.59
CA GLN A 953 18.86 21.77 1.50
C GLN A 953 19.69 20.59 2.01
N THR A 954 20.41 20.79 3.11
CA THR A 954 21.28 19.75 3.65
C THR A 954 20.44 18.55 4.09
N GLU A 955 19.25 18.77 4.68
CA GLU A 955 18.30 17.70 5.06
C GLU A 955 17.87 16.84 3.89
N ILE A 956 17.55 17.47 2.77
CA ILE A 956 17.17 16.74 1.56
C ILE A 956 18.39 16.07 0.93
N ALA A 957 19.55 16.73 0.91
CA ALA A 957 20.77 16.21 0.28
C ALA A 957 21.37 15.03 1.06
N ALA A 958 21.12 14.91 2.37
CA ALA A 958 21.69 13.88 3.23
C ALA A 958 21.44 12.47 2.71
N THR A 959 20.21 12.15 2.27
CA THR A 959 19.88 10.83 1.71
C THR A 959 20.78 10.47 0.52
N ALA A 960 21.10 11.44 -0.34
CA ALA A 960 21.97 11.22 -1.49
C ALA A 960 23.45 11.16 -1.10
N LEU A 961 23.91 12.12 -0.30
CA LEU A 961 25.31 12.21 0.15
C LEU A 961 25.73 11.01 1.01
N PHE A 962 24.75 10.37 1.65
CA PHE A 962 24.98 9.30 2.59
C PHE A 962 24.71 7.87 2.11
N SER A 963 24.38 7.71 0.83
CA SER A 963 24.03 6.45 0.16
C SER A 963 25.21 5.52 -0.21
N ASP A 964 24.89 4.26 -0.57
CA ASP A 964 25.85 3.36 -1.24
C ASP A 964 26.33 3.99 -2.56
N ASP A 965 25.44 4.70 -3.26
CA ASP A 965 25.73 5.40 -4.51
C ASP A 965 26.79 6.50 -4.30
N ALA A 966 26.75 7.27 -3.21
CA ALA A 966 27.82 8.24 -2.93
C ALA A 966 29.18 7.56 -2.75
N THR A 967 29.21 6.42 -2.04
CA THR A 967 30.43 5.62 -1.83
C THR A 967 30.95 5.05 -3.15
N GLU A 968 30.05 4.51 -3.96
CA GLU A 968 30.37 3.99 -5.29
C GLU A 968 30.88 5.08 -6.23
N GLY A 969 30.30 6.28 -6.19
CA GLY A 969 30.73 7.41 -7.01
C GLY A 969 32.18 7.81 -6.71
N VAL A 970 32.53 7.90 -5.42
CA VAL A 970 33.91 8.17 -4.98
C VAL A 970 34.86 7.04 -5.41
N ARG A 971 34.44 5.78 -5.22
CA ARG A 971 35.26 4.62 -5.60
C ARG A 971 35.48 4.53 -7.11
N ALA A 972 34.42 4.64 -7.91
CA ALA A 972 34.48 4.57 -9.37
C ALA A 972 35.34 5.71 -9.94
N PHE A 973 35.26 6.91 -9.36
CA PHE A 973 36.14 8.03 -9.70
C PHE A 973 37.61 7.71 -9.42
N ALA A 974 37.93 7.18 -8.22
CA ALA A 974 39.29 6.78 -7.87
C ALA A 974 39.85 5.66 -8.77
N GLU A 975 38.99 4.72 -9.15
CA GLU A 975 39.30 3.57 -10.01
C GLU A 975 39.24 3.88 -11.52
N LYS A 976 38.82 5.10 -11.90
CA LYS A 976 38.63 5.55 -13.31
C LYS A 976 37.74 4.62 -14.14
N ARG A 977 36.67 4.13 -13.54
CA ARG A 977 35.64 3.32 -14.21
C ARG A 977 34.28 3.98 -14.13
N ASN A 978 33.33 3.46 -14.90
CA ASN A 978 31.94 3.89 -14.77
C ASN A 978 31.36 3.40 -13.43
N PRO A 979 30.58 4.25 -12.73
CA PRO A 979 29.89 3.86 -11.52
C PRO A 979 28.71 2.93 -11.82
N VAL A 980 28.37 2.08 -10.84
CA VAL A 980 27.19 1.20 -10.88
C VAL A 980 26.21 1.61 -9.78
N TRP A 981 25.19 2.38 -10.16
CA TRP A 981 24.20 2.90 -9.22
C TRP A 981 23.17 1.85 -8.81
N ARG A 982 22.91 1.74 -7.51
CA ARG A 982 21.95 0.81 -6.90
C ARG A 982 20.71 1.51 -6.34
N GLY A 983 20.75 2.83 -6.15
CA GLY A 983 19.62 3.59 -5.64
C GLY A 983 19.25 3.29 -4.19
N ARG A 984 20.26 3.02 -3.37
CA ARG A 984 20.14 2.76 -1.93
C ARG A 984 21.30 3.37 -1.16
#